data_AF-A0A8J5LFS2-F1
#
_entry.id   AF-A0A8J5LFS2-F1
#
_cell.length_a   1.000
_cell.length_b   1.000
_cell.length_c   1.000
_cell.angle_alpha   90.00
_cell.angle_beta   90.00
_cell.angle_gamma   90.00
#
_symmetry.space_group_name_H-M   'P 1'
#
loop_
_entity.id
_entity.type
_entity.pdbx_description
1 polymer ?
#
loop_
_entity_poly.entity_id
_entity_poly.type
_entity_poly.pdbx_seq_one_letter_code
_entity_poly.pdbx_strand_id
1 'polypeptide(L)'
;MRTSPRTPALRFSLPLAKDALLGTDAGRLSLGVDWKGWNGTSPCGFVAPTFATRRQNGGAKPPASAAAAAYTINLDNFSMRLKGFYTHWSDHKPNLWGSADAIAIATPPTSEDLRYLKSSALNIWLLGYEFPETIMVFMDKQIHFICSQKKAKLLDTVKKSAREAAGLDLIIHVKAKDDDGTALMEDTIRAIRAQSKSESPIVGYISKEAPEGKLLETWSEKLGNSTLQLIDVTNGFSDLFSVKDGTELTCIKKAAYLTSSVMKNFVVPKLERAIDEEKKVSHSSLMDDAEKAILNPTKVKVKLKAENVDICYPPIFQSGGHFDLRPSASSNDDNLYYDSTSVIICAIGSRYNSYCSNVARTFLIDATATQIKAYDVLVKAHDAVIGSLKPGNTVGAAYQAAIAVVQKEAPELLSNLTKSAGTGIGLEFRESGLSLNSKNDRLLKPGMVFNLSLGFQNLQAQTKNPKTEIYSLLLADTVIVSEKPPEVLTASCSKAVKDVAYSFNEEEEEELPSVKAVLNNKGVLASKATLRSDNQEMSKEELRRQHQAELARQKNEETARRLAVGRSASGDGRGPAKTSSDLVAYKNVNDIPFAKQLAIQVDQKNEAILLPIYGSMIPFHISTVKSVTSHQDHGTCTIRIIFNVPGTPFNPHDANTLKFQGAIYVKEITFRSKDPRHTSEVVQLIKTLRRHVTSRESERAERATLVTQEKLQLAGNRMKSVKLPDLWIRPSFGGRGRKLTGSLEAHVNGFRYATSRPDERVEIMFANIKHAFFQPAEREMITLVHFHLHNHIMVGNKKTKDVQFYVEVMDVVQTLGGGRRSALDPDEIEEEQRERDRKNKINMEFQSFVNKVHDIWAQPQFKGLDLEFDMPLRELGFHGVPHKSSAFIVPTSTCLVELIETPFLVVTLGEIEIVNLERVGFGQKNFDMTIVFKDFKRDVLRIDSIPSSSVDGIKEWLDTTDLKYYESRLNLNWRPILKTIVEDPEKFIEDGGWEFLNMEASESDSDNTEESDKGYEPSDVEPESASEDEDKDSASLVESDEDEESDEDSEEEKGKTWEELEREASNADREKGDESDSEEEKRRRKVKALGKSRGLERSVPKGVPGKRPKFN
;
A
#
# COMPACT_ATOMS: atom_id res chain seq x y z
N MET A 1 -54.93 -42.39 19.01
CA MET A 1 -55.75 -43.41 19.73
C MET A 1 -54.84 -44.52 20.22
N ARG A 2 -55.22 -45.26 21.29
CA ARG A 2 -54.85 -46.65 21.70
C ARG A 2 -53.50 -47.26 21.25
N THR A 3 -52.67 -47.92 22.09
CA THR A 3 -52.82 -48.37 23.50
C THR A 3 -51.46 -48.75 24.14
N SER A 4 -51.36 -48.67 25.47
CA SER A 4 -50.22 -49.11 26.32
C SER A 4 -50.33 -50.57 26.83
N PRO A 5 -49.21 -51.21 27.23
CA PRO A 5 -49.05 -51.70 28.62
C PRO A 5 -47.58 -51.68 29.17
N ARG A 6 -47.26 -52.21 30.37
CA ARG A 6 -47.54 -51.64 31.72
C ARG A 6 -46.75 -52.33 32.88
N THR A 7 -46.07 -51.56 33.74
CA THR A 7 -45.72 -51.87 35.18
C THR A 7 -44.84 -53.10 35.51
N PRO A 8 -44.35 -53.34 36.77
CA PRO A 8 -44.45 -52.61 38.07
C PRO A 8 -43.08 -52.13 38.69
N ALA A 9 -43.01 -51.04 39.48
CA ALA A 9 -43.09 -50.90 40.98
C ALA A 9 -41.93 -51.55 41.80
N LEU A 10 -41.28 -50.91 42.80
CA LEU A 10 -41.83 -50.39 44.08
C LEU A 10 -41.02 -49.24 44.76
N ARG A 11 -41.55 -48.73 45.90
CA ARG A 11 -41.13 -47.57 46.76
C ARG A 11 -39.91 -47.88 47.68
N PHE A 12 -39.17 -46.94 48.31
CA PHE A 12 -39.49 -45.92 49.37
C PHE A 12 -38.23 -45.03 49.67
N SER A 13 -38.16 -43.91 50.44
CA SER A 13 -39.12 -42.99 51.12
C SER A 13 -38.56 -41.54 51.36
N LEU A 14 -38.41 -41.05 52.62
CA LEU A 14 -38.22 -39.63 53.12
C LEU A 14 -37.77 -39.65 54.62
N PRO A 15 -37.53 -38.54 55.41
CA PRO A 15 -37.25 -37.09 55.17
C PRO A 15 -36.18 -36.41 56.13
N LEU A 16 -36.15 -35.05 56.20
CA LEU A 16 -35.62 -34.11 57.27
C LEU A 16 -34.10 -33.79 57.27
N ALA A 17 -33.58 -32.53 57.20
CA ALA A 17 -33.71 -31.25 57.99
C ALA A 17 -32.50 -31.05 58.97
N LYS A 18 -32.04 -29.86 59.43
CA LYS A 18 -32.44 -28.44 59.35
C LYS A 18 -31.28 -27.49 59.85
N ASP A 19 -31.30 -26.21 59.46
CA ASP A 19 -30.63 -25.02 60.11
C ASP A 19 -29.10 -25.05 60.42
N ALA A 20 -28.49 -24.08 61.13
CA ALA A 20 -28.07 -22.73 60.65
C ALA A 20 -27.01 -22.03 61.57
N LEU A 21 -26.43 -20.90 61.12
CA LEU A 21 -25.74 -19.79 61.87
C LEU A 21 -24.28 -19.93 62.42
N LEU A 22 -23.49 -18.86 62.16
CA LEU A 22 -22.45 -18.15 63.00
C LEU A 22 -21.31 -18.94 63.71
N GLY A 23 -20.08 -18.40 63.91
CA GLY A 23 -19.44 -17.13 63.53
C GLY A 23 -18.25 -16.76 64.47
N THR A 24 -17.33 -15.86 64.05
CA THR A 24 -16.21 -15.23 64.83
C THR A 24 -15.09 -16.19 65.36
N ASP A 25 -13.84 -15.79 65.69
CA ASP A 25 -13.16 -14.47 65.74
C ASP A 25 -11.61 -14.54 65.52
N ALA A 26 -10.94 -13.37 65.50
CA ALA A 26 -9.51 -12.96 65.63
C ALA A 26 -8.34 -13.99 65.76
N GLY A 27 -7.08 -13.70 65.37
CA GLY A 27 -6.50 -12.51 64.67
C GLY A 27 -5.08 -12.09 65.16
N ARG A 28 -4.38 -11.24 64.36
CA ARG A 28 -3.09 -10.52 64.68
C ARG A 28 -1.81 -11.42 64.70
N LEU A 29 -0.55 -11.01 64.48
CA LEU A 29 0.26 -9.76 64.51
C LEU A 29 1.28 -9.74 63.30
N SER A 30 1.48 -8.68 62.49
CA SER A 30 2.37 -7.48 62.62
C SER A 30 3.89 -7.77 62.63
N LEU A 31 4.84 -7.02 62.03
CA LEU A 31 5.02 -5.56 61.73
C LEU A 31 5.87 -5.39 60.42
N GLY A 32 6.07 -4.23 59.77
CA GLY A 32 5.51 -2.86 59.91
C GLY A 32 6.54 -1.73 59.63
N VAL A 33 6.09 -0.52 59.22
CA VAL A 33 6.76 0.82 59.33
C VAL A 33 7.99 1.07 58.41
N ASP A 34 8.27 2.23 57.78
CA ASP A 34 7.54 3.43 57.28
C ASP A 34 8.53 4.29 56.43
N TRP A 35 8.06 5.29 55.66
CA TRP A 35 8.56 6.70 55.55
C TRP A 35 8.47 7.36 54.13
N LYS A 36 7.64 8.42 54.06
CA LYS A 36 7.79 9.75 53.41
C LYS A 36 8.64 9.95 52.13
N GLY A 37 8.09 10.76 51.21
CA GLY A 37 8.72 12.09 50.94
C GLY A 37 8.95 12.58 49.49
N TRP A 38 7.93 13.22 48.89
CA TRP A 38 7.97 14.43 48.02
C TRP A 38 8.96 14.63 46.83
N ASN A 39 8.39 15.20 45.76
CA ASN A 39 8.99 16.04 44.68
C ASN A 39 9.86 15.40 43.57
N GLY A 40 9.51 15.68 42.30
CA GLY A 40 10.43 15.56 41.15
C GLY A 40 9.79 15.41 39.76
N THR A 41 9.57 16.53 39.05
CA THR A 41 9.55 16.71 37.57
C THR A 41 8.95 15.64 36.63
N SER A 42 7.98 16.05 35.79
CA SER A 42 7.45 15.27 34.67
C SER A 42 8.05 15.64 33.31
N PRO A 43 8.06 14.72 32.33
CA PRO A 43 7.89 15.03 30.90
C PRO A 43 6.54 14.51 30.38
N CYS A 44 5.84 15.29 29.55
CA CYS A 44 4.50 14.94 29.06
C CYS A 44 4.53 13.95 27.88
N GLY A 45 3.99 12.75 28.08
CA GLY A 45 3.64 11.83 26.98
C GLY A 45 2.23 12.08 26.44
N PHE A 46 2.11 12.52 25.18
CA PHE A 46 0.82 12.70 24.52
C PHE A 46 0.30 11.38 23.92
N VAL A 47 -0.74 10.80 24.53
CA VAL A 47 -1.53 9.69 23.96
C VAL A 47 -3.01 9.95 24.20
N ALA A 48 -3.81 10.00 23.14
CA ALA A 48 -5.28 10.16 23.19
C ALA A 48 -5.90 9.60 21.87
N PRO A 49 -6.91 8.71 21.93
CA PRO A 49 -7.52 8.10 20.75
C PRO A 49 -9.05 8.36 20.58
N THR A 50 -9.46 8.38 19.32
CA THR A 50 -10.71 7.91 18.69
C THR A 50 -12.07 8.15 19.36
N PHE A 51 -12.99 8.74 18.57
CA PHE A 51 -14.34 8.19 18.37
C PHE A 51 -14.66 8.21 16.86
N ALA A 52 -15.39 7.20 16.36
CA ALA A 52 -15.77 7.11 14.95
C ALA A 52 -17.24 6.65 14.82
N THR A 53 -18.03 7.38 14.05
CA THR A 53 -19.46 7.11 13.82
C THR A 53 -19.63 6.07 12.72
N ARG A 54 -20.13 4.88 13.07
CA ARG A 54 -20.34 3.77 12.13
C ARG A 54 -21.81 3.65 11.75
N ARG A 55 -22.19 4.05 10.53
CA ARG A 55 -23.47 3.66 9.92
C ARG A 55 -23.58 2.13 9.91
N GLN A 56 -24.72 1.59 10.30
CA GLN A 56 -24.92 0.16 10.51
C GLN A 56 -25.93 -0.40 9.53
N ASN A 57 -25.50 -1.37 8.72
CA ASN A 57 -26.37 -2.18 7.87
C ASN A 57 -26.19 -3.66 8.28
N GLY A 58 -27.30 -4.39 8.43
CA GLY A 58 -27.34 -5.87 8.46
C GLY A 58 -26.48 -6.63 9.50
N GLY A 59 -27.01 -6.84 10.70
CA GLY A 59 -26.97 -8.16 11.37
C GLY A 59 -25.64 -8.82 11.76
N ALA A 60 -24.91 -8.28 12.76
CA ALA A 60 -23.94 -9.05 13.54
C ALA A 60 -23.83 -8.54 14.99
N LYS A 61 -23.61 -9.43 15.97
CA LYS A 61 -23.30 -9.04 17.37
C LYS A 61 -21.85 -8.53 17.45
N PRO A 62 -21.57 -7.43 18.18
CA PRO A 62 -20.20 -6.96 18.37
C PRO A 62 -19.42 -7.82 19.39
N PRO A 63 -18.12 -8.08 19.18
CA PRO A 63 -17.27 -8.73 20.17
C PRO A 63 -16.91 -7.77 21.32
N ALA A 64 -16.67 -8.31 22.51
CA ALA A 64 -16.42 -7.52 23.72
C ALA A 64 -14.93 -7.43 24.07
N SER A 65 -14.23 -6.39 23.59
CA SER A 65 -13.07 -5.77 24.28
C SER A 65 -12.52 -4.56 23.52
N ALA A 66 -12.76 -3.36 24.07
CA ALA A 66 -12.01 -2.16 23.73
C ALA A 66 -11.98 -1.25 24.97
N ALA A 67 -10.79 -0.93 25.49
CA ALA A 67 -10.65 -0.10 26.68
C ALA A 67 -10.93 1.37 26.33
N ALA A 68 -11.92 1.98 26.99
CA ALA A 68 -12.32 3.36 26.71
C ALA A 68 -11.31 4.37 27.28
N ALA A 69 -10.81 5.26 26.42
CA ALA A 69 -9.92 6.35 26.81
C ALA A 69 -10.69 7.55 27.42
N ALA A 70 -9.97 8.41 28.13
CA ALA A 70 -10.54 9.54 28.87
C ALA A 70 -10.60 10.83 28.02
N TYR A 71 -11.82 11.35 27.82
CA TYR A 71 -12.08 12.69 27.29
C TYR A 71 -11.36 13.75 28.14
N THR A 72 -10.62 14.67 27.51
CA THR A 72 -9.76 15.64 28.21
C THR A 72 -9.88 17.03 27.57
N ILE A 73 -10.37 18.01 28.32
CA ILE A 73 -10.54 19.40 27.84
C ILE A 73 -9.21 20.15 27.92
N ASN A 74 -8.86 20.92 26.89
CA ASN A 74 -7.70 21.82 26.92
C ASN A 74 -8.04 23.06 27.77
N LEU A 75 -7.50 23.11 28.99
CA LEU A 75 -7.80 24.15 29.98
C LEU A 75 -7.25 25.53 29.60
N ASP A 76 -6.14 25.61 28.86
CA ASP A 76 -5.53 26.87 28.45
C ASP A 76 -6.35 27.52 27.33
N ASN A 77 -6.73 26.74 26.31
CA ASN A 77 -7.62 27.19 25.24
C ASN A 77 -9.00 27.59 25.79
N PHE A 78 -9.57 26.80 26.71
CA PHE A 78 -10.81 27.15 27.41
C PHE A 78 -10.68 28.51 28.13
N SER A 79 -9.60 28.72 28.89
CA SER A 79 -9.36 29.95 29.65
C SER A 79 -9.21 31.17 28.74
N MET A 80 -8.43 31.04 27.67
CA MET A 80 -8.22 32.07 26.67
C MET A 80 -9.53 32.45 25.95
N ARG A 81 -10.28 31.44 25.48
CA ARG A 81 -11.51 31.63 24.70
C ARG A 81 -12.67 32.13 25.57
N LEU A 82 -12.79 31.66 26.81
CA LEU A 82 -13.76 32.18 27.78
C LEU A 82 -13.53 33.67 28.05
N LYS A 83 -12.28 34.06 28.31
CA LYS A 83 -11.90 35.47 28.52
C LYS A 83 -12.16 36.32 27.27
N GLY A 84 -11.84 35.80 26.08
CA GLY A 84 -12.13 36.45 24.80
C GLY A 84 -13.63 36.70 24.60
N PHE A 85 -14.46 35.69 24.87
CA PHE A 85 -15.92 35.79 24.79
C PHE A 85 -16.48 36.85 25.75
N TYR A 86 -16.11 36.83 27.03
CA TYR A 86 -16.61 37.83 28.00
C TYR A 86 -16.12 39.25 27.69
N THR A 87 -14.91 39.40 27.16
CA THR A 87 -14.39 40.70 26.71
C THR A 87 -15.22 41.22 25.52
N HIS A 88 -15.42 40.41 24.48
CA HIS A 88 -16.24 40.75 23.31
C HIS A 88 -17.71 41.00 23.64
N TRP A 89 -18.27 40.26 24.61
CA TRP A 89 -19.61 40.50 25.13
C TRP A 89 -19.71 41.86 25.83
N SER A 90 -18.71 42.25 26.62
CA SER A 90 -18.67 43.57 27.28
C SER A 90 -18.49 44.70 26.26
N ASP A 91 -17.45 44.64 25.44
CA ASP A 91 -17.05 45.69 24.49
C ASP A 91 -18.11 45.97 23.43
N HIS A 92 -18.94 44.97 23.09
CA HIS A 92 -19.96 45.08 22.04
C HIS A 92 -21.39 44.80 22.57
N LYS A 93 -21.61 44.91 23.89
CA LYS A 93 -22.88 44.58 24.57
C LYS A 93 -24.12 45.17 23.88
N PRO A 94 -24.20 46.48 23.53
CA PRO A 94 -25.37 47.04 22.86
C PRO A 94 -25.45 46.73 21.36
N ASN A 95 -24.29 46.57 20.69
CA ASN A 95 -24.21 46.58 19.22
C ASN A 95 -24.38 45.18 18.58
N LEU A 96 -23.88 44.13 19.23
CA LEU A 96 -23.87 42.76 18.69
C LEU A 96 -24.57 41.74 19.60
N TRP A 97 -24.71 42.06 20.88
CA TRP A 97 -25.27 41.17 21.91
C TRP A 97 -26.64 41.63 22.44
N GLY A 98 -27.28 42.60 21.77
CA GLY A 98 -28.66 43.00 22.07
C GLY A 98 -28.88 43.59 23.47
N SER A 99 -27.83 44.07 24.12
CA SER A 99 -27.81 44.45 25.55
C SER A 99 -28.11 43.32 26.54
N ALA A 100 -28.02 42.04 26.13
CA ALA A 100 -28.32 40.88 26.98
C ALA A 100 -27.52 40.84 28.29
N ASP A 101 -28.21 40.65 29.43
CA ASP A 101 -27.64 40.47 30.78
C ASP A 101 -27.19 39.02 31.05
N ALA A 102 -27.82 38.06 30.40
CA ALA A 102 -27.41 36.67 30.39
C ALA A 102 -27.50 36.12 28.96
N ILE A 103 -26.68 35.12 28.62
CA ILE A 103 -26.73 34.45 27.32
C ILE A 103 -27.02 32.98 27.55
N ALA A 104 -28.13 32.48 27.01
CA ALA A 104 -28.60 31.11 27.12
C ALA A 104 -28.44 30.37 25.79
N ILE A 105 -27.65 29.30 25.81
CA ILE A 105 -27.32 28.45 24.67
C ILE A 105 -27.76 27.03 24.99
N ALA A 106 -28.68 26.49 24.19
CA ALA A 106 -29.17 25.13 24.35
C ALA A 106 -28.76 24.32 23.11
N THR A 107 -28.08 23.19 23.34
CA THR A 107 -27.60 22.31 22.26
C THR A 107 -28.49 21.07 22.20
N PRO A 108 -29.10 20.74 21.04
CA PRO A 108 -30.02 19.61 20.92
C PRO A 108 -29.32 18.25 21.06
N PRO A 109 -30.06 17.13 21.09
CA PRO A 109 -29.51 15.79 20.95
C PRO A 109 -28.71 15.61 19.65
N THR A 110 -27.81 14.62 19.63
CA THR A 110 -27.08 14.22 18.41
C THR A 110 -28.03 13.75 17.32
N SER A 111 -27.76 14.13 16.07
CA SER A 111 -28.52 13.78 14.89
C SER A 111 -27.66 12.94 13.93
N GLU A 112 -28.28 12.12 13.08
CA GLU A 112 -27.57 11.41 12.00
C GLU A 112 -27.32 12.31 10.76
N ASP A 113 -27.99 13.46 10.70
CA ASP A 113 -27.79 14.50 9.68
C ASP A 113 -26.61 15.42 10.01
N LEU A 114 -25.80 15.76 9.00
CA LEU A 114 -24.72 16.74 9.10
C LEU A 114 -25.27 18.16 9.24
N ARG A 115 -25.53 18.60 10.48
CA ARG A 115 -26.14 19.90 10.79
C ARG A 115 -25.16 20.85 11.49
N TYR A 116 -25.00 22.05 10.94
CA TYR A 116 -24.16 23.11 11.50
C TYR A 116 -24.95 24.01 12.43
N LEU A 117 -24.92 23.68 13.73
CA LEU A 117 -25.50 24.49 14.79
C LEU A 117 -24.44 25.40 15.40
N LYS A 118 -24.84 26.62 15.75
CA LYS A 118 -23.99 27.65 16.35
C LYS A 118 -23.83 27.43 17.86
N SER A 119 -24.82 26.79 18.49
CA SER A 119 -24.68 26.17 19.82
C SER A 119 -23.56 25.12 19.84
N SER A 120 -23.59 24.15 18.92
CA SER A 120 -22.52 23.15 18.74
C SER A 120 -21.17 23.77 18.40
N ALA A 121 -21.14 24.81 17.55
CA ALA A 121 -19.92 25.55 17.26
C ALA A 121 -19.34 26.21 18.53
N LEU A 122 -20.16 26.81 19.40
CA LEU A 122 -19.70 27.35 20.69
C LEU A 122 -19.14 26.27 21.62
N ASN A 123 -19.79 25.10 21.70
CA ASN A 123 -19.28 23.97 22.50
C ASN A 123 -17.89 23.55 22.05
N ILE A 124 -17.72 23.31 20.74
CA ILE A 124 -16.45 22.86 20.16
C ILE A 124 -15.39 23.97 20.28
N TRP A 125 -15.76 25.24 20.09
CA TRP A 125 -14.87 26.36 20.25
C TRP A 125 -14.37 26.51 21.70
N LEU A 126 -15.28 26.46 22.68
CA LEU A 126 -14.95 26.73 24.08
C LEU A 126 -14.33 25.51 24.80
N LEU A 127 -14.85 24.31 24.55
CA LEU A 127 -14.56 23.09 25.31
C LEU A 127 -13.82 22.02 24.49
N GLY A 128 -13.66 22.20 23.17
CA GLY A 128 -13.01 21.23 22.27
C GLY A 128 -13.86 20.04 21.85
N TYR A 129 -15.10 19.94 22.35
CA TYR A 129 -16.04 18.84 22.10
C TYR A 129 -17.46 19.38 21.96
N GLU A 130 -18.33 18.64 21.26
CA GLU A 130 -19.76 18.92 21.28
C GLU A 130 -20.40 18.41 22.58
N PHE A 131 -21.27 19.22 23.18
CA PHE A 131 -22.06 18.86 24.35
C PHE A 131 -23.55 18.81 23.95
N PRO A 132 -24.00 17.74 23.26
CA PRO A 132 -25.41 17.58 22.87
C PRO A 132 -26.30 17.52 24.11
N GLU A 133 -27.61 17.75 23.98
CA GLU A 133 -28.61 17.71 25.08
C GLU A 133 -28.07 18.40 26.36
N THR A 134 -27.69 19.67 26.22
CA THR A 134 -27.02 20.48 27.27
C THR A 134 -27.44 21.94 27.15
N ILE A 135 -27.72 22.59 28.28
CA ILE A 135 -28.01 24.04 28.35
C ILE A 135 -26.87 24.73 29.09
N MET A 136 -26.37 25.83 28.52
CA MET A 136 -25.31 26.67 29.05
C MET A 136 -25.84 28.10 29.18
N VAL A 137 -25.86 28.64 30.40
CA VAL A 137 -26.28 30.03 30.67
C VAL A 137 -25.13 30.81 31.27
N PHE A 138 -24.66 31.83 30.55
CA PHE A 138 -23.60 32.74 30.92
C PHE A 138 -24.18 34.01 31.57
N MET A 139 -23.58 34.49 32.66
CA MET A 139 -24.01 35.67 33.43
C MET A 139 -22.76 36.43 33.93
N ASP A 140 -22.90 37.71 34.29
CA ASP A 140 -21.83 38.59 34.80
C ASP A 140 -20.91 37.95 35.89
N LYS A 141 -21.40 36.98 36.69
CA LYS A 141 -20.61 36.31 37.75
C LYS A 141 -20.61 34.79 37.74
N GLN A 142 -21.53 34.15 37.00
CA GLN A 142 -21.74 32.70 37.08
C GLN A 142 -22.00 32.09 35.70
N ILE A 143 -21.63 30.82 35.54
CA ILE A 143 -22.02 30.02 34.37
C ILE A 143 -22.77 28.79 34.86
N HIS A 144 -24.04 28.67 34.46
CA HIS A 144 -24.87 27.52 34.75
C HIS A 144 -24.79 26.50 33.60
N PHE A 145 -24.54 25.24 33.93
CA PHE A 145 -24.61 24.11 33.01
C PHE A 145 -25.72 23.16 33.46
N ILE A 146 -26.73 22.90 32.63
CA ILE A 146 -27.72 21.83 32.85
C ILE A 146 -27.35 20.67 31.92
N CYS A 147 -26.88 19.57 32.49
CA CYS A 147 -26.32 18.44 31.72
C CYS A 147 -26.44 17.11 32.45
N SER A 148 -26.15 15.99 31.77
CA SER A 148 -26.17 14.66 32.39
C SER A 148 -24.92 14.39 33.25
N GLN A 149 -25.04 13.49 34.23
CA GLN A 149 -23.99 13.17 35.21
C GLN A 149 -22.61 12.81 34.60
N LYS A 150 -22.57 12.29 33.37
CA LYS A 150 -21.29 12.04 32.65
C LYS A 150 -20.63 13.35 32.20
N LYS A 151 -21.39 14.27 31.61
CA LYS A 151 -20.92 15.58 31.13
C LYS A 151 -20.47 16.45 32.31
N ALA A 152 -21.22 16.41 33.42
CA ALA A 152 -20.89 17.12 34.65
C ALA A 152 -19.48 16.82 35.17
N LYS A 153 -19.07 15.54 35.19
CA LYS A 153 -17.72 15.12 35.63
C LYS A 153 -16.58 15.64 34.75
N LEU A 154 -16.84 15.91 33.47
CA LEU A 154 -15.86 16.55 32.57
C LEU A 154 -15.81 18.06 32.84
N LEU A 155 -16.98 18.69 32.98
CA LEU A 155 -17.13 20.13 33.25
C LEU A 155 -16.62 20.53 34.66
N ASP A 156 -16.56 19.60 35.62
CA ASP A 156 -15.90 19.82 36.91
C ASP A 156 -14.42 20.22 36.75
N THR A 157 -13.73 19.77 35.70
CA THR A 157 -12.31 20.09 35.48
C THR A 157 -12.08 21.56 35.14
N VAL A 158 -13.00 22.22 34.42
CA VAL A 158 -12.89 23.63 34.01
C VAL A 158 -13.33 24.62 35.08
N LYS A 159 -13.92 24.17 36.20
CA LYS A 159 -14.35 25.04 37.33
C LYS A 159 -13.23 25.94 37.86
N LYS A 160 -12.03 25.36 38.05
CA LYS A 160 -10.86 26.12 38.54
C LYS A 160 -10.44 27.17 37.52
N SER A 161 -10.25 26.74 36.27
CA SER A 161 -9.79 27.60 35.16
C SER A 161 -10.73 28.77 34.88
N ALA A 162 -12.05 28.57 34.96
CA ALA A 162 -13.03 29.66 34.76
C ALA A 162 -12.92 30.75 35.84
N ARG A 163 -12.74 30.35 37.10
CA ARG A 163 -12.55 31.27 38.22
C ARG A 163 -11.22 32.02 38.11
N GLU A 164 -10.15 31.36 37.68
CA GLU A 164 -8.83 31.97 37.51
C GLU A 164 -8.74 32.87 36.26
N ALA A 165 -9.42 32.53 35.16
CA ALA A 165 -9.36 33.27 33.90
C ALA A 165 -10.29 34.49 33.84
N ALA A 166 -11.46 34.40 34.46
CA ALA A 166 -12.54 35.40 34.34
C ALA A 166 -13.25 35.77 35.66
N GLY A 167 -12.89 35.15 36.80
CA GLY A 167 -13.55 35.40 38.09
C GLY A 167 -14.95 34.79 38.22
N LEU A 168 -15.31 33.85 37.33
CA LEU A 168 -16.66 33.29 37.22
C LEU A 168 -16.81 31.98 38.00
N ASP A 169 -17.94 31.82 38.68
CA ASP A 169 -18.30 30.57 39.37
C ASP A 169 -19.13 29.64 38.48
N LEU A 170 -18.62 28.43 38.23
CA LEU A 170 -19.34 27.39 37.49
C LEU A 170 -20.30 26.61 38.40
N ILE A 171 -21.59 26.67 38.09
CA ILE A 171 -22.64 25.89 38.74
C ILE A 171 -23.10 24.82 37.74
N ILE A 172 -22.98 23.54 38.14
CA ILE A 172 -23.31 22.40 37.28
C ILE A 172 -24.51 21.68 37.88
N HIS A 173 -25.64 21.80 37.19
CA HIS A 173 -26.91 21.14 37.48
C HIS A 173 -26.94 19.78 36.80
N VAL A 174 -27.00 18.72 37.58
CA VAL A 174 -27.02 17.34 37.09
C VAL A 174 -28.46 16.91 36.87
N LYS A 175 -28.90 16.83 35.60
CA LYS A 175 -30.19 16.23 35.26
C LYS A 175 -30.14 14.72 35.44
N ALA A 176 -31.11 14.15 36.14
CA ALA A 176 -31.26 12.69 36.21
C ALA A 176 -31.82 12.12 34.88
N LYS A 177 -31.88 10.79 34.76
CA LYS A 177 -32.45 10.15 33.56
C LYS A 177 -33.95 10.38 33.45
N ASP A 178 -34.65 10.17 34.56
CA ASP A 178 -36.11 10.13 34.66
C ASP A 178 -36.72 11.49 35.05
N ASP A 179 -35.88 12.53 35.03
CA ASP A 179 -36.14 13.94 35.37
C ASP A 179 -36.22 14.76 34.07
N ASP A 180 -37.19 15.67 33.97
CA ASP A 180 -37.32 16.60 32.84
C ASP A 180 -36.37 17.80 32.96
N GLY A 181 -35.85 18.06 34.16
CA GLY A 181 -34.99 19.19 34.50
C GLY A 181 -35.76 20.48 34.83
N THR A 182 -37.10 20.46 34.92
CA THR A 182 -37.93 21.65 35.10
C THR A 182 -37.51 22.49 36.32
N ALA A 183 -37.23 21.85 37.46
CA ALA A 183 -36.78 22.54 38.66
C ALA A 183 -35.41 23.23 38.47
N LEU A 184 -34.48 22.58 37.76
CA LEU A 184 -33.14 23.10 37.46
C LEU A 184 -33.18 24.30 36.50
N MET A 185 -34.15 24.29 35.57
CA MET A 185 -34.46 25.42 34.70
C MET A 185 -35.02 26.60 35.49
N GLU A 186 -35.99 26.36 36.38
CA GLU A 186 -36.62 27.40 37.21
C GLU A 186 -35.65 28.04 38.20
N ASP A 187 -34.77 27.27 38.83
CA ASP A 187 -33.69 27.79 39.69
C ASP A 187 -32.66 28.60 38.87
N THR A 188 -32.38 28.20 37.63
CA THR A 188 -31.51 28.98 36.71
C THR A 188 -32.18 30.29 36.26
N ILE A 189 -33.47 30.28 35.93
CA ILE A 189 -34.26 31.49 35.65
C ILE A 189 -34.32 32.41 36.87
N ARG A 190 -34.40 31.85 38.08
CA ARG A 190 -34.32 32.61 39.34
C ARG A 190 -32.95 33.25 39.54
N ALA A 191 -31.86 32.55 39.20
CA ALA A 191 -30.50 33.09 39.26
C ALA A 191 -30.25 34.26 38.29
N ILE A 192 -30.76 34.18 37.04
CA ILE A 192 -30.72 35.29 36.07
C ILE A 192 -31.38 36.55 36.67
N ARG A 193 -32.59 36.40 37.22
CA ARG A 193 -33.32 37.50 37.87
C ARG A 193 -32.61 38.05 39.12
N ALA A 194 -31.89 37.22 39.86
CA ALA A 194 -31.15 37.64 41.05
C ALA A 194 -29.80 38.33 40.75
N GLN A 195 -29.25 38.19 39.54
CA GLN A 195 -28.01 38.85 39.13
C GLN A 195 -28.22 40.14 38.31
N SER A 196 -29.30 40.25 37.54
CA SER A 196 -29.57 41.48 36.79
C SER A 196 -29.89 42.66 37.72
N LYS A 197 -29.59 43.87 37.25
CA LYS A 197 -29.89 45.15 37.90
C LYS A 197 -31.22 45.75 37.42
N SER A 198 -31.93 45.03 36.56
CA SER A 198 -33.19 45.43 35.91
C SER A 198 -34.35 44.57 36.42
N GLU A 199 -35.54 45.15 36.56
CA GLU A 199 -36.78 44.40 36.85
C GLU A 199 -37.17 43.46 35.70
N SER A 200 -36.74 43.77 34.47
CA SER A 200 -36.83 42.88 33.30
C SER A 200 -35.42 42.59 32.74
N PRO A 201 -34.81 41.46 33.11
CA PRO A 201 -33.54 41.03 32.52
C PRO A 201 -33.69 40.69 31.03
N ILE A 202 -32.67 41.02 30.24
CA ILE A 202 -32.59 40.64 28.83
C ILE A 202 -31.77 39.34 28.73
N VAL A 203 -32.30 38.30 28.09
CA VAL A 203 -31.60 37.04 27.82
C VAL A 203 -31.34 36.89 26.32
N GLY A 204 -30.07 36.81 25.97
CA GLY A 204 -29.60 36.50 24.62
C GLY A 204 -29.77 35.01 24.32
N TYR A 205 -30.35 34.68 23.18
CA TYR A 205 -30.46 33.30 22.67
C TYR A 205 -30.20 33.25 21.16
N ILE A 206 -30.05 32.04 20.60
CA ILE A 206 -29.88 31.85 19.15
C ILE A 206 -31.27 31.67 18.54
N SER A 207 -31.82 32.72 17.92
CA SER A 207 -33.21 32.73 17.46
C SER A 207 -33.53 31.83 16.26
N LYS A 208 -32.50 31.28 15.61
CA LYS A 208 -32.61 30.48 14.37
C LYS A 208 -32.48 28.97 14.58
N GLU A 209 -32.18 28.53 15.81
CA GLU A 209 -32.10 27.11 16.15
C GLU A 209 -33.45 26.68 16.74
N ALA A 210 -34.04 25.64 16.16
CA ALA A 210 -35.29 25.08 16.68
C ALA A 210 -35.01 24.28 17.97
N PRO A 211 -35.87 24.38 18.99
CA PRO A 211 -35.76 23.51 20.17
C PRO A 211 -36.12 22.08 19.77
N GLU A 212 -35.13 21.20 19.72
CA GLU A 212 -35.31 19.78 19.40
C GLU A 212 -35.01 18.90 20.62
N GLY A 213 -35.95 18.02 20.96
CA GLY A 213 -35.86 17.10 22.07
C GLY A 213 -36.34 17.70 23.38
N LYS A 214 -36.98 16.86 24.20
CA LYS A 214 -37.71 17.21 25.44
C LYS A 214 -37.04 18.28 26.31
N LEU A 215 -35.72 18.19 26.53
CA LEU A 215 -34.99 19.15 27.36
C LEU A 215 -35.04 20.58 26.79
N LEU A 216 -34.92 20.73 25.46
CA LEU A 216 -34.92 22.02 24.78
C LEU A 216 -36.34 22.53 24.53
N GLU A 217 -37.28 21.62 24.27
CA GLU A 217 -38.71 21.90 24.18
C GLU A 217 -39.21 22.52 25.49
N THR A 218 -38.99 21.85 26.64
CA THR A 218 -39.35 22.36 27.97
C THR A 218 -38.58 23.64 28.32
N TRP A 219 -37.29 23.76 27.97
CA TRP A 219 -36.53 24.99 28.20
C TRP A 219 -37.07 26.19 27.41
N SER A 220 -37.43 25.98 26.14
CA SER A 220 -38.04 27.00 25.28
C SER A 220 -39.42 27.42 25.80
N GLU A 221 -40.24 26.46 26.25
CA GLU A 221 -41.52 26.73 26.91
C GLU A 221 -41.31 27.55 28.21
N LYS A 222 -40.37 27.15 29.07
CA LYS A 222 -40.09 27.83 30.34
C LYS A 222 -39.51 29.24 30.14
N LEU A 223 -38.72 29.47 29.09
CA LEU A 223 -38.28 30.81 28.70
C LEU A 223 -39.43 31.65 28.12
N GLY A 224 -40.24 31.09 27.21
CA GLY A 224 -41.37 31.78 26.58
C GLY A 224 -42.49 32.15 27.56
N ASN A 225 -42.73 31.31 28.57
CA ASN A 225 -43.66 31.56 29.67
C ASN A 225 -43.06 32.45 30.78
N SER A 226 -41.82 32.92 30.65
CA SER A 226 -41.17 33.81 31.61
C SER A 226 -41.35 35.29 31.25
N THR A 227 -41.22 36.17 32.25
CA THR A 227 -41.25 37.63 32.06
C THR A 227 -39.90 38.21 31.58
N LEU A 228 -39.03 37.38 30.99
CA LEU A 228 -37.70 37.79 30.52
C LEU A 228 -37.80 38.31 29.08
N GLN A 229 -37.01 39.32 28.73
CA GLN A 229 -36.94 39.79 27.34
C GLN A 229 -35.94 38.93 26.57
N LEU A 230 -36.38 38.27 25.50
CA LEU A 230 -35.53 37.40 24.68
C LEU A 230 -34.99 38.16 23.46
N ILE A 231 -33.68 38.09 23.20
CA ILE A 231 -33.04 38.80 22.07
C ILE A 231 -32.08 37.88 21.29
N ASP A 232 -31.99 38.06 19.97
CA ASP A 232 -31.07 37.28 19.12
C ASP A 232 -29.62 37.72 19.31
N VAL A 233 -28.74 36.77 19.65
CA VAL A 233 -27.29 36.98 19.76
C VAL A 233 -26.48 36.25 18.67
N THR A 234 -27.13 35.73 17.64
CA THR A 234 -26.49 35.06 16.49
C THR A 234 -25.41 35.94 15.84
N ASN A 235 -25.61 37.27 15.83
CA ASN A 235 -24.65 38.24 15.28
C ASN A 235 -23.40 38.43 16.14
N GLY A 236 -23.52 38.33 17.47
CA GLY A 236 -22.40 38.35 18.41
C GLY A 236 -21.45 37.18 18.19
N PHE A 237 -21.97 35.95 18.22
CA PHE A 237 -21.18 34.75 17.93
C PHE A 237 -20.59 34.75 16.51
N SER A 238 -21.30 35.33 15.52
CA SER A 238 -20.78 35.45 14.15
C SER A 238 -19.61 36.43 14.02
N ASP A 239 -19.48 37.40 14.92
CA ASP A 239 -18.29 38.26 15.00
C ASP A 239 -17.18 37.63 15.85
N LEU A 240 -17.54 37.00 16.97
CA LEU A 240 -16.60 36.28 17.85
C LEU A 240 -15.81 35.20 17.10
N PHE A 241 -16.49 34.39 16.28
CA PHE A 241 -15.85 33.33 15.49
C PHE A 241 -15.22 33.84 14.18
N SER A 242 -15.35 35.14 13.85
CA SER A 242 -14.94 35.67 12.52
C SER A 242 -13.43 35.58 12.28
N VAL A 243 -12.62 35.88 13.29
CA VAL A 243 -11.15 35.84 13.25
C VAL A 243 -10.67 34.56 13.90
N LYS A 244 -9.91 33.76 13.16
CA LYS A 244 -9.44 32.44 13.58
C LYS A 244 -8.07 32.52 14.24
N ASP A 245 -7.86 31.81 15.35
CA ASP A 245 -6.55 31.73 16.02
C ASP A 245 -5.56 30.81 15.27
N GLY A 246 -4.27 30.84 15.63
CA GLY A 246 -3.22 30.09 14.94
C GLY A 246 -3.42 28.56 14.94
N THR A 247 -4.10 28.02 15.94
CA THR A 247 -4.51 26.61 16.03
C THR A 247 -5.64 26.32 15.05
N GLU A 248 -6.64 27.20 14.99
CA GLU A 248 -7.79 27.10 14.09
C GLU A 248 -7.36 27.20 12.63
N LEU A 249 -6.52 28.18 12.30
CA LEU A 249 -5.90 28.31 10.98
C LEU A 249 -5.09 27.05 10.63
N THR A 250 -4.40 26.43 11.59
CA THR A 250 -3.67 25.16 11.36
C THR A 250 -4.63 23.99 11.09
N CYS A 251 -5.78 23.93 11.77
CA CYS A 251 -6.81 22.92 11.49
C CYS A 251 -7.45 23.12 10.12
N ILE A 252 -7.80 24.36 9.75
CA ILE A 252 -8.34 24.72 8.43
C ILE A 252 -7.32 24.41 7.33
N LYS A 253 -6.02 24.69 7.53
CA LYS A 253 -4.96 24.32 6.57
C LYS A 253 -4.87 22.82 6.35
N LYS A 254 -4.99 22.00 7.40
CA LYS A 254 -5.04 20.53 7.28
C LYS A 254 -6.29 20.04 6.55
N ALA A 255 -7.45 20.63 6.85
CA ALA A 255 -8.70 20.34 6.15
C ALA A 255 -8.60 20.69 4.65
N ALA A 256 -8.13 21.88 4.31
CA ALA A 256 -8.01 22.33 2.93
C ALA A 256 -6.98 21.51 2.14
N TYR A 257 -5.85 21.15 2.76
CA TYR A 257 -4.87 20.26 2.14
C TYR A 257 -5.45 18.87 1.83
N LEU A 258 -6.26 18.30 2.73
CA LEU A 258 -6.97 17.05 2.48
C LEU A 258 -8.02 17.21 1.37
N THR A 259 -8.86 18.24 1.42
CA THR A 259 -9.86 18.56 0.39
C THR A 259 -9.24 18.62 -1.00
N SER A 260 -8.15 19.37 -1.16
CA SER A 260 -7.44 19.47 -2.44
C SER A 260 -6.71 18.18 -2.83
N SER A 261 -6.20 17.40 -1.87
CA SER A 261 -5.59 16.10 -2.15
C SER A 261 -6.62 15.07 -2.61
N VAL A 262 -7.85 15.10 -2.10
CA VAL A 262 -8.95 14.24 -2.58
C VAL A 262 -9.39 14.67 -3.99
N MET A 263 -9.60 15.98 -4.22
CA MET A 263 -9.93 16.50 -5.54
C MET A 263 -8.86 16.10 -6.59
N LYS A 264 -7.58 16.33 -6.29
CA LYS A 264 -6.48 16.09 -7.24
C LYS A 264 -6.05 14.63 -7.37
N ASN A 265 -5.90 13.89 -6.27
CA ASN A 265 -5.27 12.56 -6.29
C ASN A 265 -6.29 11.42 -6.39
N PHE A 266 -7.59 11.71 -6.33
CA PHE A 266 -8.65 10.70 -6.39
C PHE A 266 -9.77 11.09 -7.34
N VAL A 267 -10.39 12.26 -7.17
CA VAL A 267 -11.59 12.61 -7.97
C VAL A 267 -11.25 12.92 -9.43
N VAL A 268 -10.21 13.72 -9.71
CA VAL A 268 -9.77 13.96 -11.10
C VAL A 268 -9.40 12.64 -11.80
N PRO A 269 -8.49 11.78 -11.28
CA PRO A 269 -8.20 10.46 -11.85
C PRO A 269 -9.36 9.45 -11.91
N LYS A 270 -10.43 9.65 -11.13
CA LYS A 270 -11.65 8.84 -11.19
C LYS A 270 -12.62 9.35 -12.25
N LEU A 271 -12.67 10.68 -12.48
CA LEU A 271 -13.44 11.31 -13.55
C LEU A 271 -12.78 11.06 -14.91
N GLU A 272 -11.49 11.37 -15.06
CA GLU A 272 -10.67 11.07 -16.25
C GLU A 272 -10.92 9.63 -16.70
N ARG A 273 -10.63 8.66 -15.82
CA ARG A 273 -10.85 7.24 -16.12
C ARG A 273 -12.31 6.87 -16.45
N ALA A 274 -13.31 7.48 -15.81
CA ALA A 274 -14.71 7.18 -16.12
C ALA A 274 -15.13 7.71 -17.50
N ILE A 275 -14.49 8.79 -17.95
CA ILE A 275 -14.63 9.40 -19.28
C ILE A 275 -13.89 8.53 -20.31
N ASP A 276 -12.62 8.21 -20.07
CA ASP A 276 -11.75 7.42 -20.96
C ASP A 276 -12.23 5.97 -21.17
N GLU A 277 -12.67 5.29 -20.10
CA GLU A 277 -13.19 3.91 -20.14
C GLU A 277 -14.67 3.84 -20.54
N GLU A 278 -15.30 4.98 -20.89
CA GLU A 278 -16.73 5.14 -21.20
C GLU A 278 -17.68 4.58 -20.10
N LYS A 279 -17.25 4.60 -18.83
CA LYS A 279 -17.98 3.92 -17.74
C LYS A 279 -19.17 4.72 -17.22
N LYS A 280 -20.34 4.11 -17.34
CA LYS A 280 -21.62 4.57 -16.77
C LYS A 280 -21.57 4.49 -15.23
N VAL A 281 -21.20 5.60 -14.58
CA VAL A 281 -21.16 5.75 -13.12
C VAL A 281 -22.13 6.85 -12.69
N SER A 282 -22.94 6.64 -11.65
CA SER A 282 -23.85 7.67 -11.12
C SER A 282 -23.13 8.75 -10.31
N HIS A 283 -23.71 9.95 -10.26
CA HIS A 283 -23.21 11.02 -9.38
C HIS A 283 -23.21 10.59 -7.90
N SER A 284 -24.21 9.80 -7.47
CA SER A 284 -24.29 9.20 -6.13
C SER A 284 -23.16 8.20 -5.86
N SER A 285 -22.74 7.39 -6.83
CA SER A 285 -21.59 6.48 -6.70
C SER A 285 -20.26 7.23 -6.58
N LEU A 286 -20.09 8.32 -7.33
CA LEU A 286 -18.92 9.21 -7.23
C LEU A 286 -18.87 9.96 -5.88
N MET A 287 -20.02 10.41 -5.37
CA MET A 287 -20.17 10.99 -4.03
C MET A 287 -19.69 10.01 -2.95
N ASP A 288 -20.22 8.79 -2.97
CA ASP A 288 -19.90 7.71 -2.05
C ASP A 288 -18.39 7.38 -2.06
N ASP A 289 -17.79 7.26 -3.25
CA ASP A 289 -16.36 6.99 -3.39
C ASP A 289 -15.49 8.17 -2.90
N ALA A 290 -15.90 9.41 -3.15
CA ALA A 290 -15.22 10.59 -2.63
C ALA A 290 -15.33 10.71 -1.11
N GLU A 291 -16.47 10.39 -0.50
CA GLU A 291 -16.66 10.30 0.95
C GLU A 291 -15.71 9.24 1.56
N LYS A 292 -15.68 8.03 0.99
CA LYS A 292 -14.74 6.96 1.36
C LYS A 292 -13.27 7.37 1.22
N ALA A 293 -12.93 8.30 0.32
CA ALA A 293 -11.58 8.83 0.13
C ALA A 293 -11.23 9.92 1.17
N ILE A 294 -12.16 10.82 1.52
CA ILE A 294 -11.97 11.82 2.58
C ILE A 294 -11.72 11.13 3.92
N LEU A 295 -12.60 10.21 4.31
CA LEU A 295 -12.54 9.50 5.59
C LEU A 295 -11.31 8.58 5.73
N ASN A 296 -10.60 8.29 4.64
CA ASN A 296 -9.39 7.47 4.63
C ASN A 296 -8.21 8.27 4.00
N PRO A 297 -7.66 9.28 4.68
CA PRO A 297 -6.65 10.20 4.12
C PRO A 297 -5.37 9.48 3.62
N THR A 298 -5.07 8.29 4.14
CA THR A 298 -3.99 7.42 3.65
C THR A 298 -4.15 7.03 2.18
N LYS A 299 -5.39 6.81 1.69
CA LYS A 299 -5.65 6.46 0.28
C LYS A 299 -5.20 7.56 -0.68
N VAL A 300 -5.33 8.82 -0.27
CA VAL A 300 -4.93 10.01 -1.05
C VAL A 300 -3.51 10.51 -0.72
N LYS A 301 -2.70 9.65 -0.08
CA LYS A 301 -1.30 9.90 0.32
C LYS A 301 -1.13 11.01 1.38
N VAL A 302 -2.20 11.35 2.12
CA VAL A 302 -2.20 12.41 3.14
C VAL A 302 -1.94 11.82 4.53
N LYS A 303 -0.84 12.24 5.17
CA LYS A 303 -0.45 11.83 6.54
C LYS A 303 -1.25 12.61 7.62
N LEU A 304 -2.57 12.42 7.66
CA LEU A 304 -3.45 12.94 8.72
C LEU A 304 -4.10 11.80 9.54
N LYS A 305 -4.38 12.10 10.82
CA LYS A 305 -5.15 11.23 11.72
C LYS A 305 -6.59 11.10 11.21
N ALA A 306 -7.01 9.90 10.79
CA ALA A 306 -8.37 9.65 10.30
C ALA A 306 -9.45 9.90 11.38
N GLU A 307 -9.15 9.61 12.65
CA GLU A 307 -10.00 9.92 13.82
C GLU A 307 -10.32 11.42 14.01
N ASN A 308 -9.59 12.31 13.33
CA ASN A 308 -9.80 13.75 13.37
C ASN A 308 -10.41 14.30 12.07
N VAL A 309 -10.74 13.42 11.12
CA VAL A 309 -11.21 13.75 9.77
C VAL A 309 -12.67 13.36 9.61
N ASP A 310 -13.44 14.24 8.98
CA ASP A 310 -14.86 14.09 8.69
C ASP A 310 -15.18 14.79 7.35
N ILE A 311 -16.37 14.61 6.80
CA ILE A 311 -16.85 15.38 5.64
C ILE A 311 -17.49 16.70 6.10
N CYS A 312 -17.46 17.73 5.25
CA CYS A 312 -18.22 18.95 5.52
C CYS A 312 -19.70 18.78 5.15
N TYR A 313 -19.95 18.07 4.05
CA TYR A 313 -21.23 17.73 3.45
C TYR A 313 -20.96 16.59 2.43
N PRO A 314 -21.98 15.82 1.99
CA PRO A 314 -21.78 14.75 1.00
C PRO A 314 -21.23 15.30 -0.33
N PRO A 315 -20.12 14.79 -0.90
CA PRO A 315 -19.49 15.37 -2.08
C PRO A 315 -20.44 15.52 -3.28
N ILE A 316 -20.53 16.73 -3.84
CA ILE A 316 -21.51 17.06 -4.89
C ILE A 316 -20.89 16.84 -6.26
N PHE A 317 -21.57 16.07 -7.10
CA PHE A 317 -21.30 15.87 -8.52
C PHE A 317 -22.56 16.20 -9.33
N GLN A 318 -22.41 16.98 -10.41
CA GLN A 318 -23.50 17.41 -11.28
C GLN A 318 -23.05 17.46 -12.74
N SER A 319 -23.87 16.96 -13.67
CA SER A 319 -23.66 17.04 -15.12
C SER A 319 -25.00 16.89 -15.86
N GLY A 320 -24.98 16.85 -17.20
CA GLY A 320 -26.15 16.44 -18.01
C GLY A 320 -27.37 17.35 -17.98
N GLY A 321 -27.17 18.65 -17.66
CA GLY A 321 -28.21 19.67 -17.66
C GLY A 321 -28.86 19.94 -16.29
N HIS A 322 -28.58 19.12 -15.29
CA HIS A 322 -29.17 19.24 -13.95
C HIS A 322 -28.16 19.82 -12.95
N PHE A 323 -28.12 21.15 -12.89
CA PHE A 323 -27.19 21.89 -12.04
C PHE A 323 -27.91 22.71 -10.95
N ASP A 324 -27.36 22.69 -9.73
CA ASP A 324 -27.79 23.53 -8.62
C ASP A 324 -26.59 24.02 -7.83
N LEU A 325 -26.31 25.33 -7.92
CA LEU A 325 -25.17 25.96 -7.25
C LEU A 325 -25.50 26.42 -5.82
N ARG A 326 -26.63 26.00 -5.24
CA ARG A 326 -26.95 26.24 -3.83
C ARG A 326 -26.11 25.31 -2.94
N PRO A 327 -25.63 25.76 -1.75
CA PRO A 327 -24.97 24.89 -0.76
C PRO A 327 -25.85 23.78 -0.15
N SER A 328 -27.10 23.65 -0.61
CA SER A 328 -28.07 22.61 -0.24
C SER A 328 -28.31 21.60 -1.37
N ALA A 329 -27.52 21.65 -2.44
CA ALA A 329 -27.58 20.68 -3.51
C ALA A 329 -26.97 19.34 -3.06
N SER A 330 -27.42 18.25 -3.69
CA SER A 330 -26.87 16.91 -3.52
C SER A 330 -26.52 16.32 -4.89
N SER A 331 -25.64 15.33 -4.90
CA SER A 331 -25.53 14.40 -6.03
C SER A 331 -26.85 13.64 -6.19
N ASN A 332 -27.21 13.29 -7.42
CA ASN A 332 -28.40 12.50 -7.73
C ASN A 332 -27.99 11.11 -8.28
N ASP A 333 -28.98 10.29 -8.67
CA ASP A 333 -28.73 8.95 -9.21
C ASP A 333 -28.60 8.91 -10.74
N ASP A 334 -28.55 10.06 -11.42
CA ASP A 334 -28.24 10.10 -12.84
C ASP A 334 -26.79 9.67 -13.09
N ASN A 335 -26.56 9.02 -14.23
CA ASN A 335 -25.22 8.74 -14.73
C ASN A 335 -24.49 10.03 -15.11
N LEU A 336 -23.19 10.07 -14.82
CA LEU A 336 -22.26 11.10 -15.28
C LEU A 336 -22.38 11.27 -16.80
N TYR A 337 -22.47 12.51 -17.26
CA TYR A 337 -22.68 12.85 -18.65
C TYR A 337 -21.51 13.71 -19.16
N TYR A 338 -20.76 13.11 -20.08
CA TYR A 338 -19.49 13.58 -20.61
C TYR A 338 -19.44 13.51 -22.15
N ASP A 339 -20.61 13.52 -22.80
CA ASP A 339 -20.77 13.66 -24.25
C ASP A 339 -20.25 15.04 -24.72
N SER A 340 -20.05 15.26 -26.03
CA SER A 340 -19.49 16.51 -26.53
C SER A 340 -20.30 17.74 -26.09
N THR A 341 -19.61 18.84 -25.76
CA THR A 341 -20.14 20.08 -25.15
C THR A 341 -20.63 19.96 -23.70
N SER A 342 -20.31 18.87 -22.99
CA SER A 342 -20.71 18.66 -21.60
C SER A 342 -19.90 19.49 -20.59
N VAL A 343 -20.49 19.63 -19.40
CA VAL A 343 -19.92 20.33 -18.26
C VAL A 343 -20.16 19.49 -17.00
N ILE A 344 -19.12 19.28 -16.19
CA ILE A 344 -19.17 18.51 -14.94
C ILE A 344 -18.76 19.43 -13.80
N ILE A 345 -19.64 19.63 -12.81
CA ILE A 345 -19.30 20.34 -11.57
C ILE A 345 -19.00 19.32 -10.49
N CYS A 346 -17.86 19.48 -9.80
CA CYS A 346 -17.56 18.76 -8.58
C CYS A 346 -17.25 19.74 -7.43
N ALA A 347 -17.88 19.55 -6.28
CA ALA A 347 -17.63 20.33 -5.07
C ALA A 347 -17.40 19.42 -3.85
N ILE A 348 -16.24 19.56 -3.22
CA ILE A 348 -15.77 18.71 -2.12
C ILE A 348 -15.38 19.58 -0.92
N GLY A 349 -15.78 19.19 0.29
CA GLY A 349 -15.27 19.76 1.52
C GLY A 349 -14.98 18.70 2.57
N SER A 350 -13.75 18.66 3.07
CA SER A 350 -13.36 17.85 4.23
C SER A 350 -13.20 18.73 5.48
N ARG A 351 -13.37 18.10 6.64
CA ARG A 351 -13.35 18.73 7.96
C ARG A 351 -12.22 18.11 8.79
N TYR A 352 -11.45 18.93 9.52
CA TYR A 352 -10.37 18.46 10.40
C TYR A 352 -10.45 19.12 11.78
N ASN A 353 -10.48 18.33 12.86
CA ASN A 353 -10.76 18.81 14.23
C ASN A 353 -12.02 19.71 14.26
N SER A 354 -13.08 19.32 13.55
CA SER A 354 -14.31 20.09 13.36
C SER A 354 -14.22 21.40 12.55
N TYR A 355 -13.04 21.83 12.08
CA TYR A 355 -12.90 22.99 11.18
C TYR A 355 -13.06 22.57 9.71
N CYS A 356 -13.89 23.30 8.99
CA CYS A 356 -14.30 23.00 7.62
C CYS A 356 -13.38 23.64 6.57
N SER A 357 -13.38 23.07 5.38
CA SER A 357 -12.79 23.63 4.16
C SER A 357 -13.61 23.23 2.94
N ASN A 358 -13.41 23.91 1.82
CA ASN A 358 -14.18 23.72 0.59
C ASN A 358 -13.32 23.94 -0.66
N VAL A 359 -13.54 23.12 -1.68
CA VAL A 359 -13.09 23.38 -3.07
C VAL A 359 -14.21 23.00 -4.02
N ALA A 360 -14.39 23.79 -5.09
CA ALA A 360 -15.21 23.39 -6.22
C ALA A 360 -14.48 23.68 -7.53
N ARG A 361 -14.63 22.76 -8.48
CA ARG A 361 -14.09 22.86 -9.83
C ARG A 361 -15.18 22.47 -10.82
N THR A 362 -15.10 23.08 -11.99
CA THR A 362 -15.89 22.71 -13.16
C THR A 362 -14.94 22.20 -14.23
N PHE A 363 -15.25 21.04 -14.78
CA PHE A 363 -14.55 20.40 -15.88
C PHE A 363 -15.40 20.55 -17.15
N LEU A 364 -14.73 20.64 -18.30
CA LEU A 364 -15.32 20.99 -19.59
C LEU A 364 -14.97 19.91 -20.61
N ILE A 365 -15.95 19.35 -21.32
CA ILE A 365 -15.73 18.24 -22.29
C ILE A 365 -16.18 18.70 -23.68
N ASP A 366 -15.27 18.71 -24.66
CA ASP A 366 -15.45 19.31 -26.00
C ASP A 366 -16.15 20.68 -25.96
N ALA A 367 -15.74 21.54 -25.03
CA ALA A 367 -16.50 22.75 -24.73
C ALA A 367 -16.42 23.79 -25.85
N THR A 368 -17.58 24.36 -26.17
CA THR A 368 -17.68 25.45 -27.14
C THR A 368 -16.89 26.68 -26.70
N ALA A 369 -16.44 27.51 -27.65
CA ALA A 369 -15.78 28.79 -27.36
C ALA A 369 -16.60 29.70 -26.43
N THR A 370 -17.93 29.59 -26.43
CA THR A 370 -18.83 30.29 -25.51
C THR A 370 -18.70 29.78 -24.06
N GLN A 371 -18.66 28.46 -23.87
CA GLN A 371 -18.45 27.83 -22.55
C GLN A 371 -17.04 28.16 -22.01
N ILE A 372 -16.02 28.12 -22.87
CA ILE A 372 -14.65 28.50 -22.51
C ILE A 372 -14.57 29.98 -22.11
N LYS A 373 -15.15 30.90 -22.91
CA LYS A 373 -15.22 32.34 -22.56
C LYS A 373 -15.92 32.55 -21.21
N ALA A 374 -17.03 31.86 -20.95
CA ALA A 374 -17.77 31.98 -19.70
C ALA A 374 -16.94 31.48 -18.49
N TYR A 375 -16.14 30.42 -18.67
CA TYR A 375 -15.22 29.94 -17.64
C TYR A 375 -14.04 30.91 -17.41
N ASP A 376 -13.40 31.44 -18.45
CA ASP A 376 -12.34 32.45 -18.32
C ASP A 376 -12.81 33.70 -17.54
N VAL A 377 -14.02 34.19 -17.85
CA VAL A 377 -14.62 35.32 -17.12
C VAL A 377 -14.90 34.93 -15.66
N LEU A 378 -15.32 33.69 -15.39
CA LEU A 378 -15.52 33.21 -14.02
C LEU A 378 -14.20 33.12 -13.22
N VAL A 379 -13.12 32.61 -13.83
CA VAL A 379 -11.78 32.58 -13.21
C VAL A 379 -11.31 33.98 -12.88
N LYS A 380 -11.38 34.92 -13.84
CA LYS A 380 -10.99 36.32 -13.61
C LYS A 380 -11.84 37.01 -12.53
N ALA A 381 -13.15 36.76 -12.51
CA ALA A 381 -14.04 37.32 -11.49
C ALA A 381 -13.71 36.76 -10.10
N HIS A 382 -13.45 35.45 -10.00
CA HIS A 382 -13.02 34.76 -8.78
C HIS A 382 -11.67 35.30 -8.27
N ASP A 383 -10.68 35.52 -9.16
CA ASP A 383 -9.38 36.08 -8.78
C ASP A 383 -9.45 37.58 -8.43
N ALA A 384 -10.39 38.33 -9.00
CA ALA A 384 -10.67 39.71 -8.58
C ALA A 384 -11.27 39.77 -7.17
N VAL A 385 -12.09 38.79 -6.76
CA VAL A 385 -12.54 38.64 -5.36
C VAL A 385 -11.35 38.34 -4.46
N ILE A 386 -10.50 37.35 -4.79
CA ILE A 386 -9.28 37.03 -4.01
C ILE A 386 -8.39 38.26 -3.86
N GLY A 387 -8.09 38.96 -4.96
CA GLY A 387 -7.29 40.19 -4.96
C GLY A 387 -7.89 41.34 -4.13
N SER A 388 -9.18 41.26 -3.80
CA SER A 388 -9.92 42.23 -2.99
C SER A 388 -10.15 41.80 -1.53
N LEU A 389 -9.88 40.53 -1.17
CA LEU A 389 -9.98 39.99 0.20
C LEU A 389 -8.82 40.46 1.12
N LYS A 390 -8.60 41.77 1.19
CA LYS A 390 -7.51 42.40 1.96
C LYS A 390 -8.03 43.08 3.23
N PRO A 391 -7.25 43.12 4.33
CA PRO A 391 -7.60 43.85 5.54
C PRO A 391 -8.01 45.31 5.25
N GLY A 392 -9.08 45.77 5.89
CA GLY A 392 -9.60 47.13 5.73
C GLY A 392 -10.55 47.35 4.54
N ASN A 393 -10.64 46.43 3.57
CA ASN A 393 -11.74 46.43 2.59
C ASN A 393 -13.05 45.95 3.25
N THR A 394 -14.20 46.32 2.69
CA THR A 394 -15.49 45.71 3.09
C THR A 394 -15.73 44.37 2.38
N VAL A 395 -16.46 43.47 3.04
CA VAL A 395 -16.91 42.19 2.47
C VAL A 395 -17.72 42.42 1.17
N GLY A 396 -18.54 43.47 1.12
CA GLY A 396 -19.29 43.88 -0.07
C GLY A 396 -18.39 44.35 -1.23
N ALA A 397 -17.30 45.07 -0.96
CA ALA A 397 -16.36 45.51 -2.00
C ALA A 397 -15.70 44.33 -2.72
N ALA A 398 -15.41 43.23 -2.01
CA ALA A 398 -14.88 42.02 -2.62
C ALA A 398 -15.86 41.40 -3.63
N TYR A 399 -17.16 41.37 -3.33
CA TYR A 399 -18.19 40.91 -4.28
C TYR A 399 -18.40 41.87 -5.46
N GLN A 400 -18.30 43.18 -5.22
CA GLN A 400 -18.36 44.18 -6.30
C GLN A 400 -17.19 44.05 -7.30
N ALA A 401 -16.03 43.52 -6.88
CA ALA A 401 -14.93 43.23 -7.78
C ALA A 401 -15.27 42.15 -8.82
N ALA A 402 -16.02 41.10 -8.45
CA ALA A 402 -16.55 40.12 -9.40
C ALA A 402 -17.53 40.76 -10.39
N ILE A 403 -18.49 41.55 -9.88
CA ILE A 403 -19.45 42.28 -10.72
C ILE A 403 -18.73 43.18 -11.73
N ALA A 404 -17.70 43.91 -11.32
CA ALA A 404 -16.93 44.80 -12.19
C ALA A 404 -16.17 44.05 -13.31
N VAL A 405 -15.70 42.81 -13.07
CA VAL A 405 -15.09 41.97 -14.12
C VAL A 405 -16.14 41.47 -15.11
N VAL A 406 -17.25 40.90 -14.61
CA VAL A 406 -18.32 40.35 -15.46
C VAL A 406 -18.94 41.47 -16.32
N GLN A 407 -19.27 42.61 -15.72
CA GLN A 407 -19.81 43.80 -16.40
C GLN A 407 -18.88 44.36 -17.49
N LYS A 408 -17.57 44.09 -17.41
CA LYS A 408 -16.55 44.56 -18.37
C LYS A 408 -16.31 43.59 -19.52
N GLU A 409 -16.26 42.28 -19.27
CA GLU A 409 -15.86 41.27 -20.28
C GLU A 409 -17.01 40.43 -20.85
N ALA A 410 -18.08 40.27 -20.09
CA ALA A 410 -19.28 39.53 -20.51
C ALA A 410 -20.53 40.04 -19.77
N PRO A 411 -20.97 41.30 -20.02
CA PRO A 411 -22.15 41.88 -19.38
C PRO A 411 -23.43 41.05 -19.60
N GLU A 412 -23.48 40.26 -20.69
CA GLU A 412 -24.54 39.30 -20.99
C GLU A 412 -24.69 38.18 -19.92
N LEU A 413 -23.64 37.89 -19.14
CA LEU A 413 -23.66 36.85 -18.10
C LEU A 413 -24.06 37.39 -16.71
N LEU A 414 -24.23 38.71 -16.55
CA LEU A 414 -24.43 39.33 -15.23
C LEU A 414 -25.73 38.88 -14.54
N SER A 415 -26.79 38.63 -15.31
CA SER A 415 -28.07 38.07 -14.83
C SER A 415 -27.93 36.66 -14.24
N ASN A 416 -26.89 35.95 -14.62
CA ASN A 416 -26.66 34.53 -14.33
C ASN A 416 -25.65 34.34 -13.19
N LEU A 417 -24.93 35.40 -12.78
CA LEU A 417 -23.93 35.37 -11.71
C LEU A 417 -24.57 35.03 -10.35
N THR A 418 -23.92 34.18 -9.55
CA THR A 418 -24.39 33.88 -8.18
C THR A 418 -24.48 35.15 -7.32
N LYS A 419 -25.60 35.29 -6.59
CA LYS A 419 -25.94 36.47 -5.75
C LYS A 419 -25.03 36.67 -4.52
N SER A 420 -23.96 35.88 -4.42
CA SER A 420 -22.93 35.89 -3.37
C SER A 420 -21.69 35.19 -3.94
N ALA A 421 -20.50 35.63 -3.56
CA ALA A 421 -19.22 34.94 -3.80
C ALA A 421 -18.85 34.00 -2.63
N GLY A 422 -19.84 33.31 -2.06
CA GLY A 422 -19.65 32.43 -0.88
C GLY A 422 -19.77 33.15 0.48
N THR A 423 -19.12 32.62 1.51
CA THR A 423 -19.23 33.07 2.92
C THR A 423 -17.94 32.85 3.72
N GLY A 424 -17.86 33.38 4.93
CA GLY A 424 -16.91 32.90 5.95
C GLY A 424 -17.05 31.40 6.23
N ILE A 425 -15.97 30.76 6.69
CA ILE A 425 -15.89 29.33 7.01
C ILE A 425 -15.00 29.09 8.23
N GLY A 426 -15.36 28.08 9.04
CA GLY A 426 -14.69 27.76 10.29
C GLY A 426 -15.23 26.49 10.91
N LEU A 427 -15.72 26.56 12.15
CA LEU A 427 -16.49 25.46 12.78
C LEU A 427 -17.87 25.28 12.12
N GLU A 428 -18.43 26.38 11.62
CA GLU A 428 -19.56 26.41 10.69
C GLU A 428 -19.03 26.32 9.25
N PHE A 429 -19.61 25.45 8.41
CA PHE A 429 -19.33 25.45 6.96
C PHE A 429 -19.75 26.75 6.27
N ARG A 430 -20.74 27.46 6.83
CA ARG A 430 -21.32 28.69 6.28
C ARG A 430 -21.56 29.76 7.36
N GLU A 431 -20.56 30.56 7.67
CA GLU A 431 -20.66 31.65 8.64
C GLU A 431 -21.53 32.79 8.08
N SER A 432 -22.84 32.75 8.40
CA SER A 432 -23.84 33.61 7.74
C SER A 432 -23.62 35.12 7.88
N GLY A 433 -22.97 35.57 8.97
CA GLY A 433 -22.57 36.97 9.17
C GLY A 433 -21.45 37.45 8.23
N LEU A 434 -20.69 36.54 7.63
CA LEU A 434 -19.59 36.82 6.70
C LEU A 434 -19.96 36.44 5.25
N SER A 435 -21.22 36.60 4.85
CA SER A 435 -21.64 36.36 3.46
C SER A 435 -21.06 37.41 2.50
N LEU A 436 -20.37 36.95 1.45
CA LEU A 436 -19.72 37.77 0.42
C LEU A 436 -20.74 38.27 -0.62
N ASN A 437 -21.52 39.29 -0.26
CA ASN A 437 -22.54 39.90 -1.13
C ASN A 437 -22.59 41.42 -0.98
N SER A 438 -23.23 42.12 -1.92
CA SER A 438 -23.26 43.59 -2.02
C SER A 438 -23.84 44.35 -0.81
N LYS A 439 -24.42 43.67 0.18
CA LYS A 439 -25.07 44.29 1.36
C LYS A 439 -24.25 44.15 2.65
N ASN A 440 -23.03 43.61 2.59
CA ASN A 440 -22.24 43.31 3.78
C ASN A 440 -21.06 44.30 3.96
N ASP A 441 -21.30 45.39 4.68
CA ASP A 441 -20.30 46.45 4.89
C ASP A 441 -19.29 46.15 6.02
N ARG A 442 -19.27 44.91 6.53
CA ARG A 442 -18.27 44.46 7.51
C ARG A 442 -16.85 44.60 6.94
N LEU A 443 -15.93 45.12 7.75
CA LEU A 443 -14.51 45.23 7.41
C LEU A 443 -13.81 43.87 7.55
N LEU A 444 -12.97 43.55 6.57
CA LEU A 444 -12.09 42.39 6.59
C LEU A 444 -10.95 42.60 7.59
N LYS A 445 -10.70 41.59 8.44
CA LYS A 445 -9.63 41.53 9.44
C LYS A 445 -8.63 40.41 9.06
N PRO A 446 -7.33 40.52 9.38
CA PRO A 446 -6.41 39.39 9.28
C PRO A 446 -6.91 38.20 10.11
N GLY A 447 -6.70 36.98 9.64
CA GLY A 447 -7.18 35.75 10.29
C GLY A 447 -8.65 35.41 10.02
N MET A 448 -9.40 36.23 9.28
CA MET A 448 -10.67 35.78 8.69
C MET A 448 -10.41 34.73 7.60
N VAL A 449 -11.34 33.77 7.45
CA VAL A 449 -11.27 32.72 6.42
C VAL A 449 -12.60 32.65 5.67
N PHE A 450 -12.54 32.56 4.35
CA PHE A 450 -13.69 32.49 3.47
C PHE A 450 -13.68 31.23 2.61
N ASN A 451 -14.83 30.58 2.51
CA ASN A 451 -15.21 29.74 1.39
C ASN A 451 -15.68 30.68 0.28
N LEU A 452 -14.76 31.07 -0.59
CA LEU A 452 -15.04 31.90 -1.75
C LEU A 452 -15.66 30.97 -2.80
N SER A 453 -16.93 31.17 -3.14
CA SER A 453 -17.68 30.30 -4.05
C SER A 453 -18.51 31.14 -5.02
N LEU A 454 -18.17 31.09 -6.30
CA LEU A 454 -18.70 31.96 -7.35
C LEU A 454 -19.04 31.12 -8.58
N GLY A 455 -20.17 31.41 -9.22
CA GLY A 455 -20.60 30.67 -10.41
C GLY A 455 -21.57 31.42 -11.31
N PHE A 456 -21.85 30.82 -12.47
CA PHE A 456 -22.90 31.22 -13.39
C PHE A 456 -23.98 30.13 -13.45
N GLN A 457 -25.24 30.51 -13.27
CA GLN A 457 -26.41 29.64 -13.26
C GLN A 457 -27.17 29.72 -14.58
N ASN A 458 -27.67 28.58 -15.08
CA ASN A 458 -28.59 28.52 -16.22
C ASN A 458 -28.09 29.25 -17.48
N LEU A 459 -26.83 29.02 -17.86
CA LEU A 459 -26.28 29.47 -19.13
C LEU A 459 -26.80 28.58 -20.27
N GLN A 460 -27.01 29.16 -21.45
CA GLN A 460 -27.46 28.43 -22.63
C GLN A 460 -26.30 28.14 -23.59
N ALA A 461 -26.21 26.91 -24.09
CA ALA A 461 -25.31 26.51 -25.16
C ALA A 461 -26.09 26.34 -26.48
N GLN A 462 -25.42 26.54 -27.62
CA GLN A 462 -26.04 26.43 -28.95
C GLN A 462 -26.01 24.97 -29.47
N THR A 463 -26.60 24.06 -28.71
CA THR A 463 -26.59 22.62 -28.99
C THR A 463 -27.98 22.12 -29.40
N LYS A 464 -28.05 20.91 -29.95
CA LYS A 464 -29.33 20.24 -30.30
C LYS A 464 -29.79 19.23 -29.23
N ASN A 465 -29.04 19.11 -28.14
CA ASN A 465 -29.20 18.07 -27.14
C ASN A 465 -29.70 18.70 -25.83
N PRO A 466 -30.89 18.31 -25.31
CA PRO A 466 -31.45 18.92 -24.10
C PRO A 466 -30.59 18.71 -22.85
N LYS A 467 -29.65 17.75 -22.85
CA LYS A 467 -28.68 17.55 -21.75
C LYS A 467 -27.48 18.51 -21.76
N THR A 468 -27.23 19.23 -22.86
CA THR A 468 -26.18 20.27 -22.93
C THR A 468 -26.71 21.66 -23.22
N GLU A 469 -27.99 21.80 -23.61
CA GLU A 469 -28.64 23.09 -23.89
C GLU A 469 -28.51 24.08 -22.71
N ILE A 470 -28.68 23.60 -21.47
CA ILE A 470 -28.53 24.40 -20.25
C ILE A 470 -27.35 23.87 -19.44
N TYR A 471 -26.42 24.75 -19.07
CA TYR A 471 -25.28 24.44 -18.21
C TYR A 471 -25.10 25.48 -17.10
N SER A 472 -24.26 25.16 -16.13
CA SER A 472 -23.81 26.09 -15.09
C SER A 472 -22.30 25.92 -14.88
N LEU A 473 -21.65 26.94 -14.33
CA LEU A 473 -20.22 26.93 -14.01
C LEU A 473 -20.04 27.30 -12.54
N LEU A 474 -19.15 26.62 -11.81
CA LEU A 474 -18.84 26.87 -10.41
C LEU A 474 -17.34 26.74 -10.13
N LEU A 475 -16.79 27.73 -9.44
CA LEU A 475 -15.46 27.67 -8.83
C LEU A 475 -15.58 28.03 -7.35
N ALA A 476 -14.89 27.26 -6.50
CA ALA A 476 -14.73 27.63 -5.10
C ALA A 476 -13.35 27.28 -4.56
N ASP A 477 -12.84 28.11 -3.67
CA ASP A 477 -11.56 27.95 -2.97
C ASP A 477 -11.68 28.39 -1.51
N THR A 478 -10.87 27.79 -0.62
CA THR A 478 -10.74 28.24 0.77
C THR A 478 -9.59 29.26 0.89
N VAL A 479 -9.88 30.47 1.36
CA VAL A 479 -8.95 31.61 1.35
C VAL A 479 -8.82 32.24 2.74
N ILE A 480 -7.58 32.42 3.22
CA ILE A 480 -7.29 33.18 4.46
C ILE A 480 -6.98 34.65 4.10
N VAL A 481 -7.65 35.58 4.77
CA VAL A 481 -7.29 37.00 4.79
C VAL A 481 -6.04 37.18 5.66
N SER A 482 -4.94 37.67 5.07
CA SER A 482 -3.70 37.96 5.79
C SER A 482 -3.24 39.40 5.53
N GLU A 483 -2.20 39.85 6.23
CA GLU A 483 -1.54 41.15 5.98
C GLU A 483 -0.68 41.14 4.70
N LYS A 484 -0.42 39.94 4.16
CA LYS A 484 0.22 39.66 2.87
C LYS A 484 -0.88 39.49 1.79
N PRO A 485 -0.56 39.26 0.50
CA PRO A 485 -1.54 38.70 -0.44
C PRO A 485 -2.35 37.53 0.20
N PRO A 486 -3.67 37.44 0.00
CA PRO A 486 -4.50 36.41 0.62
C PRO A 486 -4.05 34.99 0.27
N GLU A 487 -4.08 34.10 1.27
CA GLU A 487 -3.54 32.74 1.14
C GLU A 487 -4.64 31.78 0.67
N VAL A 488 -4.56 31.35 -0.58
CA VAL A 488 -5.48 30.38 -1.19
C VAL A 488 -5.03 28.97 -0.82
N LEU A 489 -5.70 28.34 0.14
CA LEU A 489 -5.30 27.04 0.69
C LEU A 489 -5.51 25.88 -0.27
N THR A 490 -6.45 26.02 -1.21
CA THR A 490 -6.84 24.99 -2.17
C THR A 490 -6.16 25.13 -3.54
N ALA A 491 -5.15 26.00 -3.65
CA ALA A 491 -4.45 26.34 -4.89
C ALA A 491 -3.65 25.17 -5.54
N SER A 492 -3.48 24.03 -4.85
CA SER A 492 -2.88 22.83 -5.43
C SER A 492 -3.79 22.11 -6.45
N CYS A 493 -5.09 22.44 -6.47
CA CYS A 493 -6.02 22.09 -7.54
C CYS A 493 -6.04 23.22 -8.58
N SER A 494 -5.62 22.93 -9.82
CA SER A 494 -5.65 23.95 -10.89
C SER A 494 -7.09 24.40 -11.22
N LYS A 495 -7.16 25.53 -11.90
CA LYS A 495 -8.37 26.15 -12.48
C LYS A 495 -8.06 26.90 -13.78
N ALA A 496 -6.92 26.62 -14.41
CA ALA A 496 -6.62 27.11 -15.74
C ALA A 496 -7.35 26.24 -16.76
N VAL A 497 -7.90 26.83 -17.84
CA VAL A 497 -8.70 26.11 -18.85
C VAL A 497 -8.01 24.83 -19.33
N LYS A 498 -6.72 24.92 -19.68
CA LYS A 498 -5.88 23.79 -20.13
C LYS A 498 -5.70 22.62 -19.14
N ASP A 499 -6.08 22.81 -17.87
CA ASP A 499 -5.98 21.80 -16.80
C ASP A 499 -7.38 21.29 -16.35
N VAL A 500 -8.45 21.73 -17.02
CA VAL A 500 -9.85 21.34 -16.71
C VAL A 500 -10.71 21.08 -17.96
N ALA A 501 -10.21 21.38 -19.15
CA ALA A 501 -10.87 21.14 -20.42
C ALA A 501 -10.26 19.91 -21.10
N TYR A 502 -11.11 18.95 -21.42
CA TYR A 502 -10.79 17.70 -22.10
C TYR A 502 -11.42 17.74 -23.50
N SER A 503 -10.85 17.00 -24.45
CA SER A 503 -11.37 16.93 -25.82
C SER A 503 -11.10 15.56 -26.42
N PHE A 504 -12.09 14.99 -27.11
CA PHE A 504 -12.04 13.62 -27.64
C PHE A 504 -11.55 13.51 -29.09
N ASN A 505 -11.32 14.63 -29.78
CA ASN A 505 -10.87 14.61 -31.17
C ASN A 505 -9.38 14.24 -31.25
N GLU A 506 -9.10 12.97 -31.55
CA GLU A 506 -7.80 12.52 -32.06
C GLU A 506 -7.57 13.03 -33.49
N GLU A 507 -7.28 14.32 -33.63
CA GLU A 507 -6.47 14.83 -34.75
C GLU A 507 -5.11 15.27 -34.19
N GLU A 508 -4.03 14.60 -34.62
CA GLU A 508 -2.65 14.88 -34.18
C GLU A 508 -2.15 16.24 -34.72
N GLU A 509 -2.47 17.35 -34.07
CA GLU A 509 -1.72 18.60 -34.26
C GLU A 509 -0.36 18.53 -33.52
N GLU A 510 0.64 17.90 -34.17
CA GLU A 510 2.04 18.17 -33.86
C GLU A 510 2.31 19.68 -34.02
N GLU A 511 2.71 20.38 -32.94
CA GLU A 511 3.13 21.79 -33.01
C GLU A 511 4.47 21.96 -33.77
N LEU A 512 4.44 21.85 -35.11
CA LEU A 512 5.52 22.24 -36.00
C LEU A 512 5.34 23.70 -36.47
N PRO A 513 6.42 24.51 -36.51
CA PRO A 513 6.29 25.97 -36.59
C PRO A 513 5.79 26.47 -37.95
N SER A 514 4.82 27.38 -37.90
CA SER A 514 4.02 27.81 -39.05
C SER A 514 4.81 28.37 -40.24
N VAL A 515 4.50 27.87 -41.45
CA VAL A 515 4.79 28.55 -42.73
C VAL A 515 3.54 28.51 -43.62
N LYS A 516 3.14 29.67 -44.15
CA LYS A 516 1.90 29.82 -44.94
C LYS A 516 2.10 29.41 -46.41
N ALA A 517 1.18 28.62 -46.94
CA ALA A 517 0.91 28.50 -48.38
C ALA A 517 -0.60 28.31 -48.61
N VAL A 518 -1.08 28.59 -49.84
CA VAL A 518 -2.51 28.61 -50.19
C VAL A 518 -2.71 27.96 -51.56
N LEU A 519 -3.71 27.07 -51.71
CA LEU A 519 -4.73 27.07 -52.80
C LEU A 519 -5.48 25.73 -52.98
N ASN A 520 -6.81 25.84 -52.98
CA ASN A 520 -7.81 25.09 -53.78
C ASN A 520 -7.42 23.78 -54.50
N ASN A 521 -8.27 22.75 -54.33
CA ASN A 521 -9.15 22.35 -55.44
C ASN A 521 -10.46 21.65 -54.99
N LYS A 522 -11.42 21.44 -55.92
CA LYS A 522 -12.76 20.86 -55.67
C LYS A 522 -13.00 19.55 -56.42
N GLY A 523 -13.77 18.64 -55.81
CA GLY A 523 -14.41 17.47 -56.43
C GLY A 523 -15.19 16.67 -55.38
N VAL A 524 -16.49 16.87 -55.11
CA VAL A 524 -17.72 16.74 -55.93
C VAL A 524 -18.22 15.30 -56.07
N LEU A 525 -19.33 15.02 -55.35
CA LEU A 525 -20.34 13.96 -55.54
C LEU A 525 -19.94 12.48 -55.47
N ALA A 526 -20.45 11.79 -54.45
CA ALA A 526 -21.25 10.57 -54.61
C ALA A 526 -22.14 10.28 -53.38
N SER A 527 -23.34 10.87 -53.30
CA SER A 527 -24.34 10.47 -52.30
C SER A 527 -25.11 9.23 -52.78
N LYS A 528 -25.02 8.11 -52.06
CA LYS A 528 -25.85 6.92 -52.29
C LYS A 528 -26.38 6.35 -50.97
N ALA A 529 -27.64 6.62 -50.67
CA ALA A 529 -28.33 5.99 -49.55
C ALA A 529 -28.61 4.52 -49.89
N THR A 530 -28.22 3.59 -49.01
CA THR A 530 -28.58 2.18 -49.13
C THR A 530 -28.90 1.62 -47.76
N LEU A 531 -30.18 1.28 -47.56
CA LEU A 531 -30.76 0.36 -46.58
C LEU A 531 -30.37 0.48 -45.08
N ARG A 532 -31.40 0.54 -44.25
CA ARG A 532 -31.32 0.12 -42.85
C ARG A 532 -31.07 -1.39 -42.80
N SER A 533 -30.08 -1.81 -42.03
CA SER A 533 -30.13 -3.06 -41.27
C SER A 533 -29.80 -2.70 -39.82
N ASP A 534 -30.59 -3.19 -38.88
CA ASP A 534 -30.26 -3.06 -37.47
C ASP A 534 -29.00 -3.90 -37.20
N ASN A 535 -27.85 -3.25 -37.10
CA ASN A 535 -26.61 -3.91 -36.71
C ASN A 535 -26.42 -3.66 -35.21
N GLN A 536 -26.68 -4.71 -34.44
CA GLN A 536 -26.61 -4.72 -32.99
C GLN A 536 -25.17 -4.39 -32.55
N GLU A 537 -24.99 -3.28 -31.83
CA GLU A 537 -23.68 -2.94 -31.23
C GLU A 537 -23.33 -4.01 -30.19
N MET A 538 -22.48 -4.96 -30.58
CA MET A 538 -22.04 -6.01 -29.67
C MET A 538 -21.14 -5.40 -28.60
N SER A 539 -21.36 -5.77 -27.34
CA SER A 539 -20.53 -5.33 -26.22
C SER A 539 -19.06 -5.65 -26.47
N LYS A 540 -18.13 -4.81 -25.96
CA LYS A 540 -16.69 -5.09 -25.94
C LYS A 540 -16.40 -6.47 -25.30
N GLU A 541 -17.24 -6.89 -24.36
CA GLU A 541 -17.24 -8.22 -23.70
C GLU A 541 -17.64 -9.38 -24.64
N GLU A 542 -18.61 -9.16 -25.53
CA GLU A 542 -19.04 -10.17 -26.51
C GLU A 542 -18.00 -10.34 -27.63
N LEU A 543 -17.36 -9.24 -28.05
CA LEU A 543 -16.22 -9.27 -28.96
C LEU A 543 -15.03 -10.04 -28.35
N ARG A 544 -14.69 -9.78 -27.07
CA ARG A 544 -13.69 -10.56 -26.31
C ARG A 544 -14.06 -12.04 -26.25
N ARG A 545 -15.33 -12.38 -25.96
CA ARG A 545 -15.81 -13.77 -25.93
C ARG A 545 -15.64 -14.48 -27.27
N GLN A 546 -15.90 -13.78 -28.38
CA GLN A 546 -15.75 -14.33 -29.74
C GLN A 546 -14.27 -14.47 -30.15
N HIS A 547 -13.40 -13.50 -29.82
CA HIS A 547 -11.95 -13.62 -30.04
C HIS A 547 -11.36 -14.79 -29.25
N GLN A 548 -11.71 -14.89 -27.96
CA GLN A 548 -11.29 -15.99 -27.08
C GLN A 548 -11.87 -17.37 -27.46
N ALA A 549 -12.91 -17.43 -28.30
CA ALA A 549 -13.42 -18.68 -28.87
C ALA A 549 -12.66 -19.07 -30.15
N GLU A 550 -12.38 -18.10 -31.03
CA GLU A 550 -11.54 -18.31 -32.23
C GLU A 550 -10.10 -18.72 -31.85
N LEU A 551 -9.51 -18.04 -30.85
CA LEU A 551 -8.22 -18.43 -30.27
C LEU A 551 -8.25 -19.85 -29.71
N ALA A 552 -9.32 -20.28 -29.01
CA ALA A 552 -9.44 -21.65 -28.50
C ALA A 552 -9.39 -22.68 -29.63
N ARG A 553 -10.14 -22.45 -30.72
CA ARG A 553 -10.13 -23.30 -31.91
C ARG A 553 -8.75 -23.36 -32.57
N GLN A 554 -8.09 -22.23 -32.73
CA GLN A 554 -6.74 -22.16 -33.31
C GLN A 554 -5.71 -22.87 -32.43
N LYS A 555 -5.79 -22.76 -31.10
CA LYS A 555 -4.90 -23.45 -30.15
C LYS A 555 -5.13 -24.96 -30.11
N ASN A 556 -6.39 -25.41 -30.17
CA ASN A 556 -6.70 -26.83 -30.31
C ASN A 556 -6.12 -27.39 -31.62
N GLU A 557 -6.20 -26.67 -32.74
CA GLU A 557 -5.57 -27.11 -34.00
C GLU A 557 -4.03 -27.04 -33.97
N GLU A 558 -3.44 -25.98 -33.41
CA GLU A 558 -1.98 -25.82 -33.23
C GLU A 558 -1.41 -26.96 -32.36
N THR A 559 -2.09 -27.28 -31.26
CA THR A 559 -1.76 -28.39 -30.35
C THR A 559 -1.93 -29.75 -31.03
N ALA A 560 -3.04 -30.01 -31.73
CA ALA A 560 -3.26 -31.25 -32.45
C ALA A 560 -2.19 -31.50 -33.52
N ARG A 561 -1.84 -30.46 -34.30
CA ARG A 561 -0.77 -30.51 -35.30
C ARG A 561 0.60 -30.79 -34.64
N ARG A 562 0.91 -30.19 -33.49
CA ARG A 562 2.14 -30.47 -32.72
C ARG A 562 2.21 -31.93 -32.26
N LEU A 563 1.14 -32.43 -31.64
CA LEU A 563 1.07 -33.78 -31.08
C LEU A 563 1.19 -34.85 -32.18
N ALA A 564 0.56 -34.64 -33.33
CA ALA A 564 0.70 -35.51 -34.50
C ALA A 564 2.14 -35.56 -35.06
N VAL A 565 2.81 -34.40 -35.16
CA VAL A 565 4.19 -34.30 -35.68
C VAL A 565 5.24 -34.80 -34.67
N GLY A 566 4.94 -34.75 -33.37
CA GLY A 566 5.87 -35.12 -32.28
C GLY A 566 6.39 -36.56 -32.33
N ARG A 567 5.68 -37.48 -33.00
CA ARG A 567 6.08 -38.90 -33.14
C ARG A 567 7.28 -39.15 -34.06
N SER A 568 7.79 -38.14 -34.78
CA SER A 568 8.82 -38.33 -35.83
C SER A 568 10.16 -37.61 -35.61
N ALA A 569 10.32 -36.83 -34.53
CA ALA A 569 11.52 -36.00 -34.30
C ALA A 569 12.14 -36.22 -32.91
N SER A 570 12.76 -37.38 -32.69
CA SER A 570 13.57 -37.64 -31.50
C SER A 570 14.73 -38.61 -31.81
N GLY A 571 15.63 -38.17 -32.69
CA GLY A 571 16.96 -38.77 -32.78
C GLY A 571 17.76 -38.40 -31.54
N ASP A 572 17.98 -39.35 -30.63
CA ASP A 572 18.60 -39.08 -29.33
C ASP A 572 20.08 -38.67 -29.48
N GLY A 573 20.32 -37.36 -29.46
CA GLY A 573 21.64 -36.74 -29.58
C GLY A 573 22.53 -36.89 -28.35
N ARG A 574 22.21 -37.79 -27.41
CA ARG A 574 23.06 -38.13 -26.26
C ARG A 574 24.33 -38.83 -26.72
N GLY A 575 25.35 -38.01 -27.00
CA GLY A 575 26.74 -38.48 -27.11
C GLY A 575 27.14 -39.32 -25.90
N PRO A 576 28.03 -40.33 -26.07
CA PRO A 576 28.19 -41.39 -25.10
C PRO A 576 28.59 -40.86 -23.72
N ALA A 577 27.71 -41.06 -22.74
CA ALA A 577 27.97 -40.75 -21.35
C ALA A 577 29.25 -41.50 -20.92
N LYS A 578 30.31 -40.76 -20.59
CA LYS A 578 31.57 -41.36 -20.17
C LYS A 578 31.33 -42.25 -18.96
N THR A 579 31.82 -43.48 -19.04
CA THR A 579 31.75 -44.44 -17.94
C THR A 579 32.29 -43.81 -16.66
N SER A 580 31.48 -43.84 -15.59
CA SER A 580 31.97 -43.45 -14.26
C SER A 580 33.15 -44.35 -13.89
N SER A 581 34.21 -43.72 -13.37
CA SER A 581 35.36 -44.43 -12.82
C SER A 581 34.90 -45.39 -11.72
N ASP A 582 35.35 -46.64 -11.77
CA ASP A 582 34.97 -47.64 -10.77
C ASP A 582 35.38 -47.18 -9.36
N LEU A 583 34.45 -47.29 -8.40
CA LEU A 583 34.61 -46.83 -7.03
C LEU A 583 35.52 -47.79 -6.25
N VAL A 584 36.83 -47.58 -6.35
CA VAL A 584 37.87 -48.43 -5.74
C VAL A 584 38.58 -47.65 -4.64
N ALA A 585 38.24 -47.94 -3.37
CA ALA A 585 38.85 -47.34 -2.19
C ALA A 585 40.34 -47.73 -2.02
N TYR A 586 40.68 -49.00 -2.19
CA TYR A 586 42.05 -49.52 -2.11
C TYR A 586 42.29 -50.53 -3.23
N LYS A 587 43.51 -50.58 -3.77
CA LYS A 587 43.89 -51.47 -4.88
C LYS A 587 44.64 -52.71 -4.42
N ASN A 588 45.46 -52.60 -3.37
CA ASN A 588 46.20 -53.72 -2.79
C ASN A 588 45.92 -53.83 -1.28
N VAL A 589 46.00 -55.04 -0.74
CA VAL A 589 45.83 -55.28 0.71
C VAL A 589 46.89 -54.56 1.55
N ASN A 590 48.10 -54.39 1.00
CA ASN A 590 49.22 -53.69 1.64
C ASN A 590 49.00 -52.17 1.77
N ASP A 591 48.05 -51.59 1.03
CA ASP A 591 47.75 -50.16 1.06
C ASP A 591 46.85 -49.78 2.26
N ILE A 592 46.22 -50.78 2.90
CA ILE A 592 45.27 -50.59 4.01
C ILE A 592 46.04 -50.29 5.32
N PRO A 593 45.71 -49.21 6.07
CA PRO A 593 46.37 -48.87 7.32
C PRO A 593 46.32 -49.99 8.39
N PHE A 594 47.49 -50.43 8.86
CA PHE A 594 47.59 -51.45 9.91
C PHE A 594 47.36 -50.86 11.31
N ALA A 595 46.13 -50.98 11.82
CA ALA A 595 45.76 -50.55 13.17
C ALA A 595 46.06 -51.64 14.22
N LYS A 596 46.76 -51.28 15.31
CA LYS A 596 46.97 -52.17 16.48
C LYS A 596 45.74 -52.33 17.38
N GLN A 597 44.68 -51.57 17.13
CA GLN A 597 43.42 -51.58 17.88
C GLN A 597 42.26 -51.61 16.89
N LEU A 598 41.26 -52.46 17.14
CA LEU A 598 40.08 -52.63 16.30
C LEU A 598 39.04 -51.52 16.55
N ALA A 599 39.40 -50.29 16.19
CA ALA A 599 38.53 -49.12 16.25
C ALA A 599 38.13 -48.69 14.82
N ILE A 600 36.96 -48.06 14.68
CA ILE A 600 36.57 -47.43 13.40
C ILE A 600 37.53 -46.30 13.08
N GLN A 601 38.00 -46.22 11.84
CA GLN A 601 38.90 -45.19 11.34
C GLN A 601 38.40 -44.60 10.01
N VAL A 602 38.77 -43.36 9.72
CA VAL A 602 38.41 -42.64 8.50
C VAL A 602 39.70 -42.22 7.80
N ASP A 603 39.97 -42.76 6.62
CA ASP A 603 41.05 -42.27 5.77
C ASP A 603 40.55 -41.20 4.81
N GLN A 604 40.96 -39.96 5.07
CA GLN A 604 40.66 -38.81 4.22
C GLN A 604 41.43 -38.82 2.90
N LYS A 605 42.51 -39.61 2.75
CA LYS A 605 43.35 -39.63 1.53
C LYS A 605 42.78 -40.53 0.44
N ASN A 606 42.32 -41.72 0.81
CA ASN A 606 41.66 -42.67 -0.10
C ASN A 606 40.12 -42.64 0.02
N GLU A 607 39.58 -41.60 0.68
CA GLU A 607 38.14 -41.29 0.79
C GLU A 607 37.29 -42.46 1.30
N ALA A 608 37.81 -43.17 2.32
CA ALA A 608 37.31 -44.46 2.77
C ALA A 608 37.20 -44.59 4.28
N ILE A 609 36.22 -45.36 4.74
CA ILE A 609 36.00 -45.72 6.15
C ILE A 609 36.46 -47.16 6.37
N LEU A 610 37.23 -47.40 7.43
CA LEU A 610 37.71 -48.72 7.83
C LEU A 610 36.85 -49.23 9.01
N LEU A 611 36.11 -50.33 8.79
CA LEU A 611 35.20 -50.90 9.79
C LEU A 611 35.70 -52.26 10.31
N PRO A 612 35.76 -52.48 11.65
CA PRO A 612 36.20 -53.74 12.24
C PRO A 612 35.07 -54.79 12.22
N ILE A 613 34.96 -55.56 11.12
CA ILE A 613 33.96 -56.61 10.95
C ILE A 613 34.57 -57.95 11.38
N TYR A 614 34.04 -58.53 12.46
CA TYR A 614 34.48 -59.81 13.05
C TYR A 614 36.01 -59.97 13.20
N GLY A 615 36.71 -58.89 13.56
CA GLY A 615 38.16 -58.88 13.78
C GLY A 615 39.00 -58.48 12.55
N SER A 616 38.39 -58.28 11.39
CA SER A 616 39.05 -57.78 10.17
C SER A 616 38.68 -56.32 9.90
N MET A 617 39.66 -55.48 9.53
CA MET A 617 39.40 -54.10 9.09
C MET A 617 39.02 -54.10 7.61
N ILE A 618 37.77 -53.76 7.29
CA ILE A 618 37.24 -53.76 5.92
C ILE A 618 37.02 -52.31 5.45
N PRO A 619 37.60 -51.89 4.29
CA PRO A 619 37.41 -50.56 3.75
C PRO A 619 36.12 -50.42 2.93
N PHE A 620 35.41 -49.30 3.14
CA PHE A 620 34.24 -48.88 2.37
C PHE A 620 34.47 -47.46 1.82
N HIS A 621 34.25 -47.23 0.53
CA HIS A 621 34.36 -45.88 -0.06
C HIS A 621 33.22 -44.98 0.45
N ILE A 622 33.49 -43.70 0.73
CA ILE A 622 32.51 -42.81 1.35
C ILE A 622 31.20 -42.70 0.54
N SER A 623 31.28 -42.71 -0.79
CA SER A 623 30.10 -42.66 -1.70
C SER A 623 29.18 -43.90 -1.62
N THR A 624 29.55 -44.98 -0.94
CA THR A 624 28.64 -46.12 -0.67
C THR A 624 27.83 -45.95 0.61
N VAL A 625 28.13 -44.94 1.44
CA VAL A 625 27.44 -44.67 2.71
C VAL A 625 26.34 -43.63 2.52
N LYS A 626 25.10 -44.01 2.84
CA LYS A 626 23.93 -43.13 2.80
C LYS A 626 23.96 -42.13 3.96
N SER A 627 24.10 -42.63 5.19
CA SER A 627 24.04 -41.82 6.41
C SER A 627 24.70 -42.53 7.59
N VAL A 628 25.04 -41.74 8.61
CA VAL A 628 25.55 -42.26 9.90
C VAL A 628 24.84 -41.54 11.04
N THR A 629 24.26 -42.31 11.97
CA THR A 629 23.67 -41.81 13.21
C THR A 629 24.39 -42.39 14.42
N SER A 630 24.22 -41.73 15.57
CA SER A 630 24.79 -42.15 16.85
C SER A 630 23.83 -41.87 17.99
N HIS A 631 23.60 -42.86 18.86
CA HIS A 631 22.74 -42.74 20.05
C HIS A 631 23.55 -43.08 21.33
N GLN A 632 23.19 -42.50 22.47
CA GLN A 632 23.91 -42.65 23.74
C GLN A 632 22.99 -43.18 24.85
N ASP A 633 23.11 -44.47 25.18
CA ASP A 633 22.30 -45.16 26.20
C ASP A 633 23.15 -45.52 27.42
N HIS A 634 22.85 -44.90 28.57
CA HIS A 634 23.34 -45.28 29.91
C HIS A 634 24.82 -45.75 29.99
N GLY A 635 25.74 -44.98 29.40
CA GLY A 635 27.18 -45.28 29.43
C GLY A 635 27.68 -46.20 28.30
N THR A 636 26.86 -46.45 27.27
CA THR A 636 27.29 -47.01 25.98
C THR A 636 26.80 -46.14 24.83
N CYS A 637 27.61 -46.00 23.78
CA CYS A 637 27.21 -45.29 22.57
C CYS A 637 27.07 -46.29 21.41
N THR A 638 26.03 -46.16 20.60
CA THR A 638 25.83 -46.94 19.38
C THR A 638 26.06 -46.09 18.15
N ILE A 639 26.72 -46.65 17.12
CA ILE A 639 26.93 -46.02 15.81
C ILE A 639 26.22 -46.88 14.78
N ARG A 640 25.31 -46.30 14.01
CA ARG A 640 24.60 -46.96 12.91
C ARG A 640 25.05 -46.34 11.59
N ILE A 641 25.71 -47.14 10.76
CA ILE A 641 26.15 -46.76 9.41
C ILE A 641 25.20 -47.40 8.40
N ILE A 642 24.48 -46.59 7.63
CA ILE A 642 23.53 -47.02 6.61
C ILE A 642 24.17 -46.83 5.24
N PHE A 643 24.06 -47.84 4.37
CA PHE A 643 24.67 -47.87 3.04
C PHE A 643 23.65 -47.67 1.93
N ASN A 644 24.12 -47.29 0.75
CA ASN A 644 23.32 -47.17 -0.46
C ASN A 644 22.99 -48.56 -1.00
N VAL A 645 21.69 -48.87 -1.15
CA VAL A 645 21.19 -50.14 -1.69
C VAL A 645 20.20 -49.91 -2.84
N PRO A 646 20.17 -50.79 -3.87
CA PRO A 646 19.21 -50.69 -4.96
C PRO A 646 17.75 -50.67 -4.45
N GLY A 647 16.90 -49.89 -5.11
CA GLY A 647 15.46 -49.81 -4.77
C GLY A 647 15.11 -48.83 -3.64
N THR A 648 16.07 -48.13 -3.03
CA THR A 648 15.73 -46.98 -2.15
C THR A 648 15.36 -45.75 -3.00
N PRO A 649 14.30 -44.98 -2.65
CA PRO A 649 13.69 -44.00 -3.56
C PRO A 649 14.53 -42.73 -3.83
N PHE A 650 15.71 -42.60 -3.21
CA PHE A 650 16.49 -41.36 -3.17
C PHE A 650 17.72 -41.31 -4.09
N ASN A 651 17.96 -42.32 -4.95
CA ASN A 651 19.05 -42.21 -5.94
C ASN A 651 18.77 -42.90 -7.28
N PRO A 652 17.87 -42.34 -8.12
CA PRO A 652 17.70 -42.81 -9.49
C PRO A 652 18.97 -42.54 -10.32
N HIS A 653 19.61 -43.61 -10.79
CA HIS A 653 20.84 -43.63 -11.60
C HIS A 653 22.19 -43.42 -10.88
N ASP A 654 22.38 -44.06 -9.73
CA ASP A 654 23.72 -44.43 -9.29
C ASP A 654 24.34 -45.45 -10.28
N ALA A 655 25.27 -45.03 -11.14
CA ALA A 655 25.72 -45.82 -12.29
C ALA A 655 26.36 -47.18 -11.93
N ASN A 656 26.77 -47.39 -10.67
CA ASN A 656 27.32 -48.65 -10.19
C ASN A 656 26.25 -49.63 -9.65
N THR A 657 25.06 -49.18 -9.20
CA THR A 657 23.98 -50.11 -8.83
C THR A 657 23.38 -50.79 -10.06
N LEU A 658 23.38 -50.09 -11.21
CA LEU A 658 23.06 -50.64 -12.52
C LEU A 658 24.07 -51.69 -13.03
N LYS A 659 25.34 -51.62 -12.63
CA LYS A 659 26.37 -52.63 -13.01
C LYS A 659 26.16 -53.99 -12.31
N PHE A 660 25.58 -54.00 -11.11
CA PHE A 660 25.54 -55.18 -10.22
C PHE A 660 24.15 -55.44 -9.64
N GLN A 661 23.12 -55.51 -10.49
CA GLN A 661 21.71 -55.68 -10.10
C GLN A 661 21.40 -57.00 -9.34
N GLY A 662 22.30 -58.00 -9.39
CA GLY A 662 22.16 -59.28 -8.69
C GLY A 662 23.09 -59.51 -7.51
N ALA A 663 23.80 -58.48 -7.03
CA ALA A 663 24.72 -58.60 -5.89
C ALA A 663 23.99 -58.53 -4.53
N ILE A 664 24.60 -59.10 -3.48
CA ILE A 664 24.15 -58.93 -2.09
C ILE A 664 24.74 -57.62 -1.55
N TYR A 665 23.88 -56.69 -1.17
CA TYR A 665 24.26 -55.40 -0.60
C TYR A 665 24.09 -55.41 0.92
N VAL A 666 25.04 -54.81 1.65
CA VAL A 666 24.87 -54.49 3.06
C VAL A 666 23.94 -53.28 3.16
N LYS A 667 22.86 -53.38 3.96
CA LYS A 667 21.95 -52.25 4.21
C LYS A 667 22.47 -51.33 5.31
N GLU A 668 22.91 -51.91 6.42
CA GLU A 668 23.39 -51.18 7.59
C GLU A 668 24.34 -52.03 8.45
N ILE A 669 25.17 -51.35 9.24
CA ILE A 669 26.04 -51.94 10.26
C ILE A 669 25.92 -51.10 11.54
N THR A 670 25.66 -51.75 12.67
CA THR A 670 25.54 -51.10 13.98
C THR A 670 26.63 -51.57 14.93
N PHE A 671 27.47 -50.65 15.40
CA PHE A 671 28.48 -50.88 16.42
C PHE A 671 28.01 -50.36 17.79
N ARG A 672 28.51 -50.94 18.89
CA ARG A 672 28.31 -50.44 20.26
C ARG A 672 29.66 -50.28 20.95
N SER A 673 29.92 -49.09 21.50
CA SER A 673 31.16 -48.67 22.16
C SER A 673 30.88 -48.23 23.60
N LYS A 674 31.95 -48.14 24.41
CA LYS A 674 31.96 -47.45 25.72
C LYS A 674 32.66 -46.09 25.67
N ASP A 675 33.23 -45.73 24.53
CA ASP A 675 33.87 -44.42 24.30
C ASP A 675 32.94 -43.53 23.45
N PRO A 676 32.32 -42.49 24.03
CA PRO A 676 31.48 -41.54 23.31
C PRO A 676 32.29 -40.48 22.53
N ARG A 677 33.56 -40.24 22.90
CA ARG A 677 34.39 -39.19 22.28
C ARG A 677 34.88 -39.65 20.91
N HIS A 678 35.55 -40.80 20.86
CA HIS A 678 35.99 -41.42 19.60
C HIS A 678 34.80 -41.66 18.66
N THR A 679 33.63 -42.00 19.23
CA THR A 679 32.39 -42.14 18.47
C THR A 679 31.98 -40.83 17.80
N SER A 680 31.86 -39.74 18.56
CA SER A 680 31.42 -38.44 18.03
C SER A 680 32.40 -37.87 16.99
N GLU A 681 33.71 -37.99 17.27
CA GLU A 681 34.79 -37.59 16.34
C GLU A 681 34.68 -38.36 15.01
N VAL A 682 34.53 -39.68 15.04
CA VAL A 682 34.36 -40.51 13.83
C VAL A 682 33.11 -40.11 13.04
N VAL A 683 31.98 -39.87 13.71
CA VAL A 683 30.73 -39.48 13.04
C VAL A 683 30.88 -38.10 12.36
N GLN A 684 31.53 -37.13 13.02
CA GLN A 684 31.83 -35.82 12.43
C GLN A 684 32.79 -35.92 11.23
N LEU A 685 33.83 -36.76 11.34
CA LEU A 685 34.79 -37.00 10.24
C LEU A 685 34.10 -37.64 9.02
N ILE A 686 33.23 -38.64 9.22
CA ILE A 686 32.46 -39.27 8.14
C ILE A 686 31.50 -38.28 7.49
N LYS A 687 30.72 -37.53 8.28
CA LYS A 687 29.79 -36.50 7.78
C LYS A 687 30.53 -35.43 6.95
N THR A 688 31.70 -35.00 7.41
CA THR A 688 32.55 -34.00 6.72
C THR A 688 33.13 -34.54 5.40
N LEU A 689 33.66 -35.76 5.41
CA LEU A 689 34.22 -36.40 4.22
C LEU A 689 33.16 -36.64 3.15
N ARG A 690 31.95 -37.09 3.55
CA ARG A 690 30.79 -37.23 2.64
C ARG A 690 30.43 -35.89 2.00
N ARG A 691 30.23 -34.83 2.79
CA ARG A 691 29.92 -33.48 2.29
C ARG A 691 30.95 -33.00 1.25
N HIS A 692 32.24 -33.20 1.50
CA HIS A 692 33.31 -32.81 0.58
C HIS A 692 33.29 -33.60 -0.75
N VAL A 693 33.15 -34.93 -0.69
CA VAL A 693 33.12 -35.77 -1.91
C VAL A 693 31.85 -35.52 -2.73
N THR A 694 30.67 -35.50 -2.10
CA THR A 694 29.40 -35.23 -2.79
C THR A 694 29.40 -33.84 -3.44
N SER A 695 29.90 -32.79 -2.77
CA SER A 695 30.01 -31.44 -3.35
C SER A 695 30.95 -31.39 -4.57
N ARG A 696 32.06 -32.13 -4.55
CA ARG A 696 33.01 -32.21 -5.67
C ARG A 696 32.47 -33.03 -6.85
N GLU A 697 31.69 -34.07 -6.56
CA GLU A 697 31.07 -34.92 -7.58
C GLU A 697 29.88 -34.22 -8.26
N SER A 698 29.04 -33.48 -7.52
CA SER A 698 27.99 -32.64 -8.09
C SER A 698 28.55 -31.48 -8.93
N GLU A 699 29.56 -30.75 -8.43
CA GLU A 699 30.24 -29.68 -9.18
C GLU A 699 30.85 -30.20 -10.51
N ARG A 700 31.39 -31.44 -10.50
CA ARG A 700 31.88 -32.11 -11.71
C ARG A 700 30.74 -32.53 -12.65
N ALA A 701 29.64 -33.04 -12.12
CA ALA A 701 28.47 -33.44 -12.90
C ALA A 701 27.80 -32.23 -13.57
N GLU A 702 27.58 -31.14 -12.83
CA GLU A 702 27.07 -29.88 -13.37
C GLU A 702 27.94 -29.38 -14.52
N ARG A 703 29.27 -29.30 -14.32
CA ARG A 703 30.21 -28.89 -15.38
C ARG A 703 30.21 -29.81 -16.61
N ALA A 704 29.92 -31.10 -16.44
CA ALA A 704 29.80 -32.03 -17.56
C ALA A 704 28.51 -31.84 -18.39
N THR A 705 27.51 -31.13 -17.87
CA THR A 705 26.23 -30.82 -18.56
C THR A 705 26.21 -29.46 -19.26
N LEU A 706 27.34 -28.74 -19.33
CA LEU A 706 27.44 -27.43 -19.98
C LEU A 706 27.63 -27.55 -21.48
N VAL A 707 26.91 -26.72 -22.25
CA VAL A 707 27.13 -26.56 -23.69
C VAL A 707 28.40 -25.71 -23.90
N THR A 708 29.34 -26.21 -24.71
CA THR A 708 30.58 -25.47 -25.03
C THR A 708 30.29 -24.29 -25.95
N GLN A 709 30.49 -23.07 -25.47
CA GLN A 709 30.26 -21.82 -26.22
C GLN A 709 31.48 -21.41 -27.07
N GLU A 710 31.27 -20.46 -27.98
CA GLU A 710 32.36 -19.74 -28.64
C GLU A 710 33.23 -18.98 -27.61
N LYS A 711 34.41 -18.51 -28.01
CA LYS A 711 35.25 -17.66 -27.15
C LYS A 711 34.95 -16.18 -27.42
N LEU A 712 35.05 -15.36 -26.36
CA LEU A 712 34.79 -13.93 -26.48
C LEU A 712 35.86 -13.22 -27.34
N GLN A 713 35.40 -12.53 -28.37
CA GLN A 713 36.22 -11.71 -29.27
C GLN A 713 36.31 -10.28 -28.72
N LEU A 714 37.42 -9.98 -28.04
CA LEU A 714 37.65 -8.69 -27.40
C LEU A 714 37.73 -7.54 -28.41
N ALA A 715 37.02 -6.44 -28.13
CA ALA A 715 37.04 -5.25 -28.97
C ALA A 715 38.44 -4.62 -29.01
N GLY A 716 39.06 -4.61 -30.19
CA GLY A 716 40.37 -3.98 -30.43
C GLY A 716 40.27 -2.47 -30.66
N ASN A 717 41.42 -1.78 -30.73
CA ASN A 717 41.57 -0.30 -30.76
C ASN A 717 40.75 0.49 -31.81
N ARG A 718 40.05 -0.15 -32.75
CA ARG A 718 39.13 0.50 -33.70
C ARG A 718 37.69 0.61 -33.18
N MET A 719 37.29 -0.23 -32.24
CA MET A 719 35.95 -0.26 -31.65
C MET A 719 36.09 0.02 -30.15
N LYS A 720 35.65 1.21 -29.71
CA LYS A 720 35.73 1.60 -28.30
C LYS A 720 34.72 0.78 -27.51
N SER A 721 35.19 -0.20 -26.72
CA SER A 721 34.33 -1.04 -25.88
C SER A 721 33.42 -0.16 -25.00
N VAL A 722 32.11 -0.40 -25.05
CA VAL A 722 31.14 0.25 -24.17
C VAL A 722 31.30 -0.35 -22.78
N LYS A 723 31.37 0.48 -21.74
CA LYS A 723 31.59 0.04 -20.36
C LYS A 723 30.57 0.66 -19.42
N LEU A 724 30.07 -0.14 -18.48
CA LEU A 724 29.26 0.29 -17.35
C LEU A 724 30.01 -0.13 -16.05
N PRO A 725 30.54 0.83 -15.27
CA PRO A 725 31.34 0.56 -14.07
C PRO A 725 30.48 0.34 -12.81
N ASP A 726 31.16 -0.02 -11.72
CA ASP A 726 30.61 -0.09 -10.35
C ASP A 726 29.34 -0.93 -10.17
N LEU A 727 29.22 -1.98 -10.98
CA LEU A 727 28.12 -2.93 -10.97
C LEU A 727 28.31 -4.03 -9.93
N TRP A 728 27.21 -4.50 -9.35
CA TRP A 728 27.10 -5.80 -8.69
C TRP A 728 26.61 -6.88 -9.68
N ILE A 729 26.84 -8.15 -9.34
CA ILE A 729 26.38 -9.32 -10.12
C ILE A 729 25.55 -10.29 -9.24
N ARG A 730 24.44 -10.79 -9.80
CA ARG A 730 23.62 -11.90 -9.27
C ARG A 730 23.53 -13.00 -10.35
N PRO A 731 23.72 -14.29 -10.01
CA PRO A 731 24.23 -14.79 -8.73
C PRO A 731 25.67 -14.31 -8.48
N SER A 732 26.04 -14.13 -7.22
CA SER A 732 27.39 -13.69 -6.84
C SER A 732 28.40 -14.84 -6.91
N PHE A 733 29.66 -14.54 -7.24
CA PHE A 733 30.78 -15.49 -7.17
C PHE A 733 30.89 -16.14 -5.77
N GLY A 734 31.19 -17.44 -5.75
CA GLY A 734 31.33 -18.21 -4.51
C GLY A 734 32.72 -18.07 -3.88
N GLY A 735 32.80 -17.55 -2.66
CA GLY A 735 34.05 -17.49 -1.89
C GLY A 735 33.87 -16.77 -0.54
N ARG A 736 34.77 -17.01 0.42
CA ARG A 736 34.76 -16.35 1.74
C ARG A 736 35.27 -14.90 1.71
N GLY A 737 35.17 -14.22 0.57
CA GLY A 737 35.65 -12.85 0.38
C GLY A 737 34.52 -11.83 0.52
N ARG A 738 34.85 -10.60 0.95
CA ARG A 738 33.94 -9.46 0.80
C ARG A 738 33.59 -9.28 -0.68
N LYS A 739 32.30 -9.09 -1.00
CA LYS A 739 31.80 -8.81 -2.35
C LYS A 739 32.54 -7.60 -2.94
N LEU A 740 32.86 -7.65 -4.23
CA LEU A 740 33.50 -6.57 -4.98
C LEU A 740 32.61 -6.16 -6.16
N THR A 741 32.54 -4.85 -6.43
CA THR A 741 31.97 -4.34 -7.67
C THR A 741 32.88 -4.66 -8.86
N GLY A 742 32.29 -4.72 -10.04
CA GLY A 742 32.98 -4.94 -11.30
C GLY A 742 32.54 -3.97 -12.38
N SER A 743 33.00 -4.23 -13.60
CA SER A 743 32.56 -3.49 -14.79
C SER A 743 32.07 -4.46 -15.86
N LEU A 744 30.93 -4.14 -16.47
CA LEU A 744 30.41 -4.83 -17.64
C LEU A 744 30.93 -4.13 -18.90
N GLU A 745 31.63 -4.88 -19.75
CA GLU A 745 32.18 -4.40 -21.01
C GLU A 745 31.51 -5.12 -22.18
N ALA A 746 30.95 -4.36 -23.12
CA ALA A 746 30.50 -4.89 -24.41
C ALA A 746 31.68 -5.04 -25.37
N HIS A 747 31.83 -6.22 -25.95
CA HIS A 747 32.84 -6.59 -26.94
C HIS A 747 32.17 -6.97 -28.27
N VAL A 748 32.87 -7.68 -29.17
CA VAL A 748 32.39 -7.89 -30.56
C VAL A 748 31.23 -8.90 -30.61
N ASN A 749 31.33 -10.05 -29.95
CA ASN A 749 30.33 -11.13 -29.97
C ASN A 749 29.69 -11.43 -28.60
N GLY A 750 29.88 -10.55 -27.61
CA GLY A 750 29.39 -10.78 -26.25
C GLY A 750 29.77 -9.69 -25.25
N PHE A 751 29.33 -9.87 -24.00
CA PHE A 751 29.73 -9.09 -22.85
C PHE A 751 30.82 -9.80 -22.02
N ARG A 752 31.59 -9.01 -21.29
CA ARG A 752 32.49 -9.47 -20.22
C ARG A 752 32.23 -8.68 -18.94
N TYR A 753 31.91 -9.39 -17.86
CA TYR A 753 32.01 -8.83 -16.52
C TYR A 753 33.34 -9.24 -15.89
N ALA A 754 34.02 -8.28 -15.25
CA ALA A 754 35.21 -8.54 -14.46
C ALA A 754 35.27 -7.60 -13.23
N THR A 755 35.68 -8.13 -12.08
CA THR A 755 36.06 -7.31 -10.92
C THR A 755 37.57 -6.99 -10.95
N SER A 756 38.10 -6.44 -9.85
CA SER A 756 39.56 -6.32 -9.65
C SER A 756 40.28 -7.67 -9.49
N ARG A 757 39.56 -8.77 -9.24
CA ARG A 757 40.12 -10.13 -9.17
C ARG A 757 40.14 -10.82 -10.55
N PRO A 758 41.21 -11.57 -10.89
CA PRO A 758 41.30 -12.27 -12.18
C PRO A 758 40.40 -13.52 -12.27
N ASP A 759 40.01 -14.08 -11.13
CA ASP A 759 39.15 -15.25 -10.94
C ASP A 759 37.64 -14.90 -10.96
N GLU A 760 37.27 -13.67 -10.62
CA GLU A 760 35.88 -13.18 -10.67
C GLU A 760 35.54 -12.60 -12.06
N ARG A 761 35.42 -13.49 -13.05
CA ARG A 761 35.11 -13.14 -14.45
C ARG A 761 33.99 -13.99 -15.02
N VAL A 762 33.11 -13.36 -15.81
CA VAL A 762 32.03 -14.00 -16.56
C VAL A 762 32.01 -13.43 -17.98
N GLU A 763 31.88 -14.30 -18.98
CA GLU A 763 31.73 -13.94 -20.39
C GLU A 763 30.37 -14.45 -20.87
N ILE A 764 29.61 -13.60 -21.58
CA ILE A 764 28.24 -13.89 -22.04
C ILE A 764 28.17 -13.61 -23.53
N MET A 765 28.08 -14.65 -24.36
CA MET A 765 28.00 -14.49 -25.82
C MET A 765 26.60 -13.99 -26.22
N PHE A 766 26.52 -13.06 -27.18
CA PHE A 766 25.23 -12.53 -27.67
C PHE A 766 24.31 -13.65 -28.16
N ALA A 767 24.85 -14.62 -28.91
CA ALA A 767 24.11 -15.79 -29.40
C ALA A 767 23.66 -16.80 -28.33
N ASN A 768 23.91 -16.55 -27.03
CA ASN A 768 23.36 -17.32 -25.92
C ASN A 768 22.33 -16.54 -25.09
N ILE A 769 22.18 -15.23 -25.33
CA ILE A 769 21.11 -14.42 -24.73
C ILE A 769 19.82 -14.77 -25.45
N LYS A 770 18.78 -15.11 -24.67
CA LYS A 770 17.42 -15.31 -25.17
C LYS A 770 16.62 -14.02 -25.01
N HIS A 771 16.72 -13.40 -23.83
CA HIS A 771 16.08 -12.12 -23.51
C HIS A 771 17.03 -11.23 -22.73
N ALA A 772 17.02 -9.93 -23.01
CA ALA A 772 17.71 -8.91 -22.24
C ALA A 772 16.70 -7.89 -21.73
N PHE A 773 16.73 -7.59 -20.43
CA PHE A 773 15.81 -6.63 -19.81
C PHE A 773 16.59 -5.44 -19.24
N PHE A 774 16.02 -4.24 -19.37
CA PHE A 774 16.49 -3.05 -18.67
C PHE A 774 15.35 -2.51 -17.79
N GLN A 775 15.62 -2.35 -16.49
CA GLN A 775 14.65 -1.80 -15.55
C GLN A 775 15.28 -0.62 -14.78
N PRO A 776 14.77 0.62 -14.98
CA PRO A 776 15.25 1.80 -14.27
C PRO A 776 14.77 1.83 -12.82
N ALA A 777 15.57 2.43 -11.93
CA ALA A 777 15.13 2.68 -10.56
C ALA A 777 14.09 3.82 -10.54
N GLU A 778 12.81 3.46 -10.40
CA GLU A 778 11.70 4.41 -10.19
C GLU A 778 11.13 4.33 -8.77
N ARG A 779 10.60 3.16 -8.40
CA ARG A 779 10.12 2.81 -7.05
C ARG A 779 11.02 1.76 -6.38
N GLU A 780 11.96 1.20 -7.14
CA GLU A 780 12.91 0.18 -6.70
C GLU A 780 14.13 0.79 -6.02
N MET A 781 14.77 -0.02 -5.17
CA MET A 781 16.08 0.29 -4.58
C MET A 781 17.24 0.16 -5.59
N ILE A 782 17.01 -0.51 -6.73
CA ILE A 782 18.05 -0.92 -7.68
C ILE A 782 17.74 -0.50 -9.12
N THR A 783 18.77 -0.12 -9.87
CA THR A 783 18.75 -0.06 -11.35
C THR A 783 19.43 -1.32 -11.87
N LEU A 784 18.84 -2.02 -12.84
CA LEU A 784 19.35 -3.32 -13.29
C LEU A 784 19.30 -3.54 -14.80
N VAL A 785 20.22 -4.38 -15.27
CA VAL A 785 20.19 -5.07 -16.57
C VAL A 785 20.21 -6.57 -16.31
N HIS A 786 19.28 -7.30 -16.89
CA HIS A 786 19.15 -8.75 -16.73
C HIS A 786 19.34 -9.47 -18.07
N PHE A 787 20.05 -10.59 -18.07
CA PHE A 787 20.18 -11.47 -19.22
C PHE A 787 19.66 -12.86 -18.87
N HIS A 788 18.59 -13.27 -19.54
CA HIS A 788 18.08 -14.64 -19.49
C HIS A 788 18.65 -15.42 -20.69
N LEU A 789 19.26 -16.56 -20.42
CA LEU A 789 20.09 -17.29 -21.38
C LEU A 789 19.43 -18.58 -21.88
N HIS A 790 19.65 -18.90 -23.17
CA HIS A 790 19.23 -20.18 -23.75
C HIS A 790 19.90 -21.36 -23.02
N ASN A 791 21.23 -21.34 -22.95
CA ASN A 791 22.03 -22.37 -22.28
C ASN A 791 22.59 -21.86 -20.96
N HIS A 792 22.57 -22.73 -19.95
CA HIS A 792 23.19 -22.48 -18.65
C HIS A 792 24.68 -22.17 -18.78
N ILE A 793 25.16 -21.21 -17.99
CA ILE A 793 26.58 -20.93 -17.78
C ILE A 793 26.96 -21.07 -16.29
N MET A 794 28.26 -21.17 -16.00
CA MET A 794 28.77 -21.12 -14.63
C MET A 794 29.12 -19.70 -14.24
N VAL A 795 28.54 -19.21 -13.14
CA VAL A 795 28.95 -17.97 -12.47
C VAL A 795 29.61 -18.36 -11.16
N GLY A 796 30.94 -18.41 -11.17
CA GLY A 796 31.72 -19.06 -10.12
C GLY A 796 31.37 -20.54 -10.00
N ASN A 797 30.73 -20.92 -8.89
CA ASN A 797 30.32 -22.29 -8.60
C ASN A 797 28.83 -22.57 -8.85
N LYS A 798 28.02 -21.58 -9.25
CA LYS A 798 26.59 -21.78 -9.53
C LYS A 798 26.33 -21.88 -11.03
N LYS A 799 25.67 -22.96 -11.46
CA LYS A 799 25.07 -23.09 -12.79
C LYS A 799 23.78 -22.25 -12.86
N THR A 800 23.67 -21.34 -13.82
CA THR A 800 22.49 -20.46 -13.97
C THR A 800 22.13 -20.22 -15.44
N LYS A 801 20.85 -19.96 -15.72
CA LYS A 801 20.39 -19.31 -16.97
C LYS A 801 20.30 -17.79 -16.84
N ASP A 802 20.19 -17.29 -15.62
CA ASP A 802 19.85 -15.90 -15.35
C ASP A 802 21.04 -15.20 -14.71
N VAL A 803 21.46 -14.09 -15.33
CA VAL A 803 22.56 -13.25 -14.86
C VAL A 803 22.14 -11.80 -14.89
N GLN A 804 22.14 -11.19 -13.70
CA GLN A 804 21.73 -9.82 -13.48
C GLN A 804 22.90 -8.96 -13.04
N PHE A 805 23.00 -7.77 -13.62
CA PHE A 805 23.92 -6.72 -13.24
C PHE A 805 23.14 -5.53 -12.71
N TYR A 806 23.49 -5.01 -11.53
CA TYR A 806 22.67 -4.00 -10.86
C TYR A 806 23.49 -3.01 -10.01
N VAL A 807 22.90 -1.86 -9.73
CA VAL A 807 23.43 -0.83 -8.82
C VAL A 807 22.38 -0.49 -7.78
N GLU A 808 22.80 -0.43 -6.51
CA GLU A 808 22.00 0.02 -5.37
C GLU A 808 22.01 1.56 -5.34
N VAL A 809 20.84 2.15 -5.57
CA VAL A 809 20.68 3.59 -5.82
C VAL A 809 20.45 4.37 -4.53
N MET A 810 19.72 3.76 -3.60
CA MET A 810 19.34 4.29 -2.30
C MET A 810 20.13 3.54 -1.23
N ASP A 811 21.04 4.24 -0.53
CA ASP A 811 21.75 3.68 0.61
C ASP A 811 20.76 3.41 1.75
N VAL A 812 20.92 2.30 2.46
CA VAL A 812 20.14 2.05 3.69
C VAL A 812 20.74 2.95 4.78
N VAL A 813 20.17 4.13 4.98
CA VAL A 813 20.63 5.14 5.94
C VAL A 813 20.38 4.67 7.38
N GLN A 814 21.21 3.73 7.85
CA GLN A 814 21.36 3.38 9.26
C GLN A 814 22.13 4.48 10.01
N THR A 815 21.60 5.71 10.02
CA THR A 815 22.06 6.74 10.96
C THR A 815 21.67 6.31 12.37
N LEU A 816 22.64 5.73 13.08
CA LEU A 816 22.64 5.53 14.53
C LEU A 816 22.54 6.89 15.23
N GLY A 817 21.33 7.42 15.32
CA GLY A 817 21.06 8.81 15.70
C GLY A 817 19.56 9.11 15.64
N GLY A 818 18.78 8.47 16.51
CA GLY A 818 17.31 8.61 16.59
C GLY A 818 16.81 9.97 17.09
N GLY A 819 17.18 11.04 16.41
CA GLY A 819 16.67 12.40 16.62
C GLY A 819 15.57 12.74 15.60
N ARG A 820 14.46 13.31 16.06
CA ARG A 820 13.37 13.77 15.20
C ARG A 820 13.81 14.97 14.34
N ARG A 821 14.35 14.71 13.15
CA ARG A 821 14.37 15.71 12.06
C ARG A 821 12.96 15.86 11.49
N SER A 822 12.74 16.94 10.75
CA SER A 822 11.43 17.33 10.25
C SER A 822 11.55 17.64 8.78
N ALA A 823 10.61 17.17 7.95
CA ALA A 823 10.60 17.34 6.50
C ALA A 823 10.40 18.79 5.98
N LEU A 824 10.74 19.80 6.81
CA LEU A 824 10.96 21.20 6.45
C LEU A 824 12.42 21.65 6.71
N ASP A 825 13.29 20.76 7.20
CA ASP A 825 14.71 20.99 7.41
C ASP A 825 15.42 21.08 6.04
N PRO A 826 16.09 22.21 5.70
CA PRO A 826 16.77 22.36 4.41
C PRO A 826 17.78 21.24 4.14
N ASP A 827 18.44 20.71 5.18
CA ASP A 827 19.41 19.63 5.07
C ASP A 827 18.74 18.31 4.62
N GLU A 828 17.52 18.03 5.07
CA GLU A 828 16.73 16.84 4.69
C GLU A 828 16.22 16.95 3.23
N ILE A 829 15.84 18.16 2.82
CA ILE A 829 15.41 18.45 1.44
C ILE A 829 16.61 18.39 0.48
N GLU A 830 17.78 18.91 0.87
CA GLU A 830 19.02 18.79 0.09
C GLU A 830 19.48 17.32 0.00
N GLU A 831 19.30 16.52 1.05
CA GLU A 831 19.55 15.07 1.02
C GLU A 831 18.64 14.35 0.02
N GLU A 832 17.32 14.53 0.11
CA GLU A 832 16.34 13.93 -0.80
C GLU A 832 16.55 14.40 -2.26
N GLN A 833 17.03 15.64 -2.46
CA GLN A 833 17.37 16.15 -3.79
C GLN A 833 18.69 15.56 -4.32
N ARG A 834 19.73 15.40 -3.48
CA ARG A 834 20.96 14.68 -3.82
C ARG A 834 20.69 13.22 -4.19
N GLU A 835 19.75 12.55 -3.51
CA GLU A 835 19.32 11.19 -3.85
C GLU A 835 18.61 11.13 -5.21
N ARG A 836 17.68 12.06 -5.49
CA ARG A 836 17.04 12.17 -6.82
C ARG A 836 18.05 12.39 -7.93
N ASP A 837 19.03 13.28 -7.74
CA ASP A 837 20.06 13.56 -8.75
C ASP A 837 21.01 12.37 -8.95
N ARG A 838 21.40 11.66 -7.88
CA ARG A 838 22.16 10.39 -7.97
C ARG A 838 21.38 9.32 -8.75
N LYS A 839 20.09 9.15 -8.45
CA LYS A 839 19.18 8.21 -9.11
C LYS A 839 18.99 8.50 -10.59
N ASN A 840 18.66 9.75 -10.93
CA ASN A 840 18.51 10.19 -12.32
C ASN A 840 19.81 10.00 -13.10
N LYS A 841 20.96 10.33 -12.50
CA LYS A 841 22.28 10.09 -13.12
C LYS A 841 22.54 8.61 -13.39
N ILE A 842 22.29 7.71 -12.43
CA ILE A 842 22.51 6.26 -12.61
C ILE A 842 21.59 5.72 -13.72
N ASN A 843 20.31 6.08 -13.71
CA ASN A 843 19.36 5.71 -14.77
C ASN A 843 19.84 6.20 -16.16
N MET A 844 20.33 7.44 -16.26
CA MET A 844 20.90 7.98 -17.51
C MET A 844 22.18 7.26 -17.95
N GLU A 845 23.06 6.87 -17.02
CA GLU A 845 24.28 6.11 -17.35
C GLU A 845 23.95 4.70 -17.86
N PHE A 846 22.96 4.02 -17.27
CA PHE A 846 22.44 2.75 -17.75
C PHE A 846 21.74 2.87 -19.11
N GLN A 847 20.83 3.83 -19.29
CA GLN A 847 20.16 4.07 -20.57
C GLN A 847 21.16 4.42 -21.68
N SER A 848 22.20 5.21 -21.34
CA SER A 848 23.29 5.50 -22.27
C SER A 848 24.17 4.27 -22.56
N PHE A 849 24.23 3.26 -21.68
CA PHE A 849 24.86 1.96 -22.00
C PHE A 849 23.97 1.15 -22.95
N VAL A 850 22.67 0.99 -22.62
CA VAL A 850 21.67 0.28 -23.42
C VAL A 850 21.65 0.76 -24.87
N ASN A 851 21.51 2.07 -25.10
CA ASN A 851 21.46 2.63 -26.46
C ASN A 851 22.74 2.31 -27.27
N LYS A 852 23.93 2.41 -26.64
CA LYS A 852 25.21 2.08 -27.29
C LYS A 852 25.43 0.58 -27.54
N VAL A 853 24.66 -0.28 -26.88
CA VAL A 853 24.65 -1.73 -27.15
C VAL A 853 23.65 -2.06 -28.25
N HIS A 854 22.51 -1.37 -28.30
CA HIS A 854 21.59 -1.43 -29.44
C HIS A 854 22.29 -1.00 -30.74
N ASP A 855 23.14 0.04 -30.72
CA ASP A 855 24.04 0.42 -31.84
C ASP A 855 24.99 -0.72 -32.30
N ILE A 856 25.29 -1.70 -31.43
CA ILE A 856 26.11 -2.87 -31.76
C ILE A 856 25.26 -3.99 -32.34
N TRP A 857 24.08 -4.25 -31.76
CA TRP A 857 23.15 -5.29 -32.25
C TRP A 857 22.48 -4.93 -33.58
N ALA A 858 22.27 -3.63 -33.86
CA ALA A 858 21.79 -3.13 -35.14
C ALA A 858 22.76 -3.37 -36.32
N GLN A 859 23.98 -3.86 -36.08
CA GLN A 859 24.94 -4.17 -37.14
C GLN A 859 24.47 -5.39 -37.97
N PRO A 860 24.67 -5.41 -39.30
CA PRO A 860 24.11 -6.46 -40.17
C PRO A 860 24.49 -7.90 -39.81
N GLN A 861 25.61 -8.10 -39.10
CA GLN A 861 26.09 -9.40 -38.62
C GLN A 861 25.28 -9.97 -37.43
N PHE A 862 24.49 -9.15 -36.73
CA PHE A 862 23.68 -9.56 -35.57
C PHE A 862 22.17 -9.38 -35.76
N LYS A 863 21.74 -8.78 -36.88
CA LYS A 863 20.31 -8.63 -37.23
C LYS A 863 19.55 -9.97 -37.34
N GLY A 864 20.25 -11.11 -37.43
CA GLY A 864 19.65 -12.45 -37.36
C GLY A 864 19.48 -13.04 -35.95
N LEU A 865 19.79 -12.29 -34.89
CA LEU A 865 19.62 -12.71 -33.48
C LEU A 865 18.43 -12.02 -32.77
N ASP A 866 17.82 -11.00 -33.38
CA ASP A 866 16.65 -10.26 -32.86
C ASP A 866 16.78 -9.80 -31.39
N LEU A 867 17.98 -9.33 -31.02
CA LEU A 867 18.27 -8.87 -29.65
C LEU A 867 17.85 -7.41 -29.45
N GLU A 868 16.89 -7.20 -28.56
CA GLU A 868 16.53 -5.90 -28.00
C GLU A 868 16.58 -5.90 -26.46
N PHE A 869 16.35 -4.73 -25.85
CA PHE A 869 16.26 -4.58 -24.39
C PHE A 869 14.81 -4.30 -24.00
N ASP A 870 14.10 -5.35 -23.59
CA ASP A 870 12.72 -5.25 -23.10
C ASP A 870 12.67 -4.42 -21.80
N MET A 871 11.69 -3.53 -21.70
CA MET A 871 11.45 -2.68 -20.52
C MET A 871 10.11 -3.06 -19.86
N PRO A 872 10.07 -3.35 -18.54
CA PRO A 872 8.84 -3.76 -17.86
C PRO A 872 7.71 -2.71 -17.91
N LEU A 873 6.54 -3.09 -18.41
CA LEU A 873 5.33 -2.29 -18.56
C LEU A 873 4.59 -2.20 -17.21
N ARG A 874 5.08 -1.32 -16.34
CA ARG A 874 4.67 -1.20 -14.92
C ARG A 874 3.20 -0.90 -14.68
N GLU A 875 2.49 -0.38 -15.68
CA GLU A 875 1.05 -0.05 -15.59
C GLU A 875 0.17 -1.30 -15.67
N LEU A 876 0.66 -2.35 -16.33
CA LEU A 876 0.05 -3.69 -16.41
C LEU A 876 0.59 -4.66 -15.34
N GLY A 877 1.45 -4.18 -14.43
CA GLY A 877 2.06 -4.99 -13.38
C GLY A 877 1.11 -5.26 -12.21
N PHE A 878 1.19 -6.46 -11.63
CA PHE A 878 0.31 -6.92 -10.55
C PHE A 878 1.11 -7.57 -9.41
N HIS A 879 0.49 -7.65 -8.23
CA HIS A 879 1.06 -8.39 -7.11
C HIS A 879 0.61 -9.85 -7.12
N GLY A 880 1.53 -10.77 -6.80
CA GLY A 880 1.27 -12.21 -6.71
C GLY A 880 2.41 -12.92 -5.99
N VAL A 881 2.28 -14.24 -5.81
CA VAL A 881 3.26 -15.12 -5.16
C VAL A 881 3.70 -16.19 -6.18
N PRO A 882 4.77 -15.97 -6.96
CA PRO A 882 5.26 -16.97 -7.91
C PRO A 882 6.13 -18.05 -7.23
N HIS A 883 6.67 -17.75 -6.04
CA HIS A 883 7.63 -18.57 -5.31
C HIS A 883 7.29 -18.58 -3.79
N LYS A 884 8.19 -18.15 -2.90
CA LYS A 884 7.94 -18.10 -1.44
C LYS A 884 7.37 -16.75 -0.95
N SER A 885 7.63 -15.65 -1.67
CA SER A 885 7.28 -14.26 -1.28
C SER A 885 6.23 -13.64 -2.21
N SER A 886 5.55 -12.60 -1.74
CA SER A 886 4.68 -11.78 -2.60
C SER A 886 5.48 -10.65 -3.22
N ALA A 887 5.57 -10.66 -4.55
CA ALA A 887 6.35 -9.73 -5.35
C ALA A 887 5.47 -8.89 -6.28
N PHE A 888 6.09 -8.02 -7.08
CA PHE A 888 5.44 -7.25 -8.13
C PHE A 888 5.88 -7.78 -9.49
N ILE A 889 5.00 -8.55 -10.13
CA ILE A 889 5.23 -9.22 -11.41
C ILE A 889 4.77 -8.27 -12.52
N VAL A 890 5.59 -8.10 -13.56
CA VAL A 890 5.37 -7.08 -14.58
C VAL A 890 5.51 -7.70 -15.98
N PRO A 891 4.57 -7.48 -16.90
CA PRO A 891 4.74 -7.88 -18.29
C PRO A 891 5.71 -6.96 -19.03
N THR A 892 6.23 -7.46 -20.14
CA THR A 892 7.04 -6.76 -21.15
C THR A 892 6.45 -7.06 -22.52
N SER A 893 7.04 -6.53 -23.57
CA SER A 893 6.75 -6.85 -24.97
C SER A 893 6.73 -8.36 -25.24
N THR A 894 7.68 -9.13 -24.70
CA THR A 894 7.85 -10.56 -25.05
C THR A 894 7.67 -11.54 -23.88
N CYS A 895 7.71 -11.06 -22.63
CA CYS A 895 7.79 -11.88 -21.42
C CYS A 895 6.93 -11.36 -20.25
N LEU A 896 6.54 -12.25 -19.35
CA LEU A 896 6.13 -11.91 -17.98
C LEU A 896 7.34 -12.09 -17.05
N VAL A 897 7.71 -11.06 -16.28
CA VAL A 897 8.97 -11.04 -15.51
C VAL A 897 8.83 -10.55 -14.07
N GLU A 898 9.72 -11.05 -13.21
CA GLU A 898 10.00 -10.52 -11.88
C GLU A 898 11.52 -10.58 -11.65
N LEU A 899 12.15 -9.40 -11.55
CA LEU A 899 13.61 -9.27 -11.60
C LEU A 899 14.23 -8.70 -10.30
N ILE A 900 13.42 -8.46 -9.26
CA ILE A 900 13.87 -7.75 -8.05
C ILE A 900 14.34 -8.70 -6.96
N GLU A 901 13.50 -9.68 -6.60
CA GLU A 901 13.86 -10.73 -5.65
C GLU A 901 14.54 -11.91 -6.38
N THR A 902 14.97 -12.93 -5.62
CA THR A 902 15.55 -14.16 -6.15
C THR A 902 14.94 -15.37 -5.46
N PRO A 903 14.54 -16.44 -6.18
CA PRO A 903 14.76 -16.70 -7.60
C PRO A 903 13.97 -15.78 -8.54
N PHE A 904 14.56 -15.44 -9.69
CA PHE A 904 13.96 -14.57 -10.69
C PHE A 904 12.88 -15.28 -11.50
N LEU A 905 11.79 -14.58 -11.82
CA LEU A 905 10.78 -15.07 -12.75
C LEU A 905 11.04 -14.52 -14.15
N VAL A 906 11.20 -15.40 -15.15
CA VAL A 906 11.23 -15.03 -16.56
C VAL A 906 10.41 -16.05 -17.37
N VAL A 907 9.28 -15.60 -17.90
CA VAL A 907 8.33 -16.42 -18.67
C VAL A 907 8.17 -15.81 -20.06
N THR A 908 8.58 -16.52 -21.11
CA THR A 908 8.38 -16.04 -22.49
C THR A 908 6.96 -16.33 -22.95
N LEU A 909 6.23 -15.31 -23.41
CA LEU A 909 4.83 -15.45 -23.80
C LEU A 909 4.66 -16.44 -24.97
N GLY A 910 5.60 -16.43 -25.92
CA GLY A 910 5.67 -17.40 -27.00
C GLY A 910 5.86 -18.88 -26.58
N GLU A 911 6.23 -19.17 -25.32
CA GLU A 911 6.32 -20.52 -24.74
C GLU A 911 5.07 -20.97 -23.99
N ILE A 912 4.07 -20.10 -23.81
CA ILE A 912 2.77 -20.40 -23.17
C ILE A 912 1.83 -21.05 -24.19
N GLU A 913 1.16 -22.13 -23.83
CA GLU A 913 0.08 -22.73 -24.63
C GLU A 913 -1.30 -22.23 -24.16
N ILE A 914 -1.58 -22.31 -22.84
CA ILE A 914 -2.78 -21.73 -22.21
C ILE A 914 -2.48 -21.14 -20.84
N VAL A 915 -3.40 -20.30 -20.35
CA VAL A 915 -3.44 -19.80 -18.96
C VAL A 915 -4.76 -20.20 -18.30
N ASN A 916 -4.74 -20.64 -17.05
CA ASN A 916 -5.94 -20.95 -16.27
C ASN A 916 -5.98 -20.08 -15.00
N LEU A 917 -7.07 -19.33 -14.84
CA LEU A 917 -7.32 -18.49 -13.68
C LEU A 917 -8.11 -19.32 -12.65
N GLU A 918 -7.43 -19.77 -11.60
CA GLU A 918 -7.99 -20.65 -10.55
C GLU A 918 -8.56 -19.84 -9.39
N ARG A 919 -9.63 -20.37 -8.76
CA ARG A 919 -10.37 -19.75 -7.65
C ARG A 919 -11.09 -18.44 -7.99
N VAL A 920 -11.28 -18.13 -9.27
CA VAL A 920 -12.11 -17.00 -9.70
C VAL A 920 -13.57 -17.29 -9.32
N GLY A 921 -14.13 -16.49 -8.43
CA GLY A 921 -15.48 -16.73 -7.90
C GLY A 921 -15.96 -15.64 -6.95
N PHE A 922 -17.29 -15.46 -6.89
CA PHE A 922 -17.93 -14.36 -6.17
C PHE A 922 -17.65 -14.45 -4.66
N GLY A 923 -16.92 -13.45 -4.13
CA GLY A 923 -16.59 -13.34 -2.70
C GLY A 923 -15.13 -13.68 -2.33
N GLN A 924 -14.33 -14.27 -3.24
CA GLN A 924 -12.89 -14.42 -3.01
C GLN A 924 -12.15 -13.09 -3.27
N LYS A 925 -11.21 -12.74 -2.39
CA LYS A 925 -10.40 -11.51 -2.50
C LYS A 925 -9.15 -11.69 -3.35
N ASN A 926 -8.66 -12.93 -3.42
CA ASN A 926 -7.49 -13.31 -4.19
C ASN A 926 -7.87 -14.53 -5.05
N PHE A 927 -7.22 -14.66 -6.20
CA PHE A 927 -7.29 -15.82 -7.10
C PHE A 927 -5.85 -16.26 -7.45
N ASP A 928 -5.69 -17.39 -8.13
CA ASP A 928 -4.38 -17.86 -8.59
C ASP A 928 -4.34 -17.96 -10.11
N MET A 929 -3.15 -17.98 -10.69
CA MET A 929 -2.95 -18.15 -12.13
C MET A 929 -1.96 -19.27 -12.41
N THR A 930 -2.40 -20.30 -13.13
CA THR A 930 -1.54 -21.37 -13.64
C THR A 930 -1.22 -21.13 -15.11
N ILE A 931 0.07 -21.12 -15.45
CA ILE A 931 0.59 -20.98 -16.81
C ILE A 931 1.06 -22.36 -17.30
N VAL A 932 0.47 -22.83 -18.41
CA VAL A 932 0.82 -24.10 -19.05
C VAL A 932 1.75 -23.84 -20.24
N PHE A 933 2.86 -24.56 -20.30
CA PHE A 933 3.87 -24.40 -21.35
C PHE A 933 3.63 -25.32 -22.55
N LYS A 934 4.10 -24.90 -23.73
CA LYS A 934 4.08 -25.68 -24.99
C LYS A 934 4.89 -26.98 -24.94
N ASP A 935 5.81 -27.10 -23.98
CA ASP A 935 6.50 -28.35 -23.66
C ASP A 935 5.85 -28.98 -22.43
N PHE A 936 4.97 -29.96 -22.64
CA PHE A 936 4.27 -30.67 -21.57
C PHE A 936 5.19 -31.54 -20.67
N LYS A 937 6.51 -31.58 -20.92
CA LYS A 937 7.51 -32.17 -20.03
C LYS A 937 8.05 -31.16 -18.99
N ARG A 938 7.72 -29.87 -19.12
CA ARG A 938 8.00 -28.82 -18.15
C ARG A 938 6.85 -28.73 -17.16
N ASP A 939 7.14 -28.79 -15.86
CA ASP A 939 6.14 -28.53 -14.81
C ASP A 939 5.47 -27.16 -15.03
N VAL A 940 4.17 -27.06 -14.74
CA VAL A 940 3.42 -25.80 -14.83
C VAL A 940 3.97 -24.76 -13.86
N LEU A 941 3.85 -23.49 -14.22
CA LEU A 941 4.12 -22.39 -13.30
C LEU A 941 2.80 -21.95 -12.65
N ARG A 942 2.77 -21.87 -11.32
CA ARG A 942 1.65 -21.34 -10.54
C ARG A 942 2.06 -19.98 -9.93
N ILE A 943 1.14 -19.02 -9.96
CA ILE A 943 1.28 -17.71 -9.31
C ILE A 943 0.08 -17.54 -8.39
N ASP A 944 0.32 -17.62 -7.08
CA ASP A 944 -0.72 -17.63 -6.06
C ASP A 944 -1.09 -16.23 -5.57
N SER A 945 -2.28 -16.11 -4.99
CA SER A 945 -2.74 -14.97 -4.18
C SER A 945 -2.77 -13.61 -4.91
N ILE A 946 -3.08 -13.61 -6.21
CA ILE A 946 -3.26 -12.41 -7.02
C ILE A 946 -4.54 -11.66 -6.56
N PRO A 947 -4.50 -10.35 -6.24
CA PRO A 947 -5.68 -9.60 -5.82
C PRO A 947 -6.75 -9.53 -6.92
N SER A 948 -8.02 -9.81 -6.59
CA SER A 948 -9.12 -9.85 -7.55
C SER A 948 -9.39 -8.51 -8.27
N SER A 949 -8.92 -7.39 -7.73
CA SER A 949 -8.90 -6.09 -8.42
C SER A 949 -8.02 -6.04 -9.68
N SER A 950 -7.17 -7.05 -9.90
CA SER A 950 -6.25 -7.16 -11.03
C SER A 950 -6.76 -8.13 -12.11
N VAL A 951 -7.89 -8.81 -11.88
CA VAL A 951 -8.37 -9.89 -12.75
C VAL A 951 -8.72 -9.36 -14.15
N ASP A 952 -9.41 -8.22 -14.24
CA ASP A 952 -9.84 -7.64 -15.51
C ASP A 952 -8.65 -7.18 -16.37
N GLY A 953 -7.64 -6.56 -15.73
CA GLY A 953 -6.41 -6.14 -16.40
C GLY A 953 -5.54 -7.32 -16.86
N ILE A 954 -5.53 -8.43 -16.10
CA ILE A 954 -4.86 -9.67 -16.54
C ILE A 954 -5.61 -10.31 -17.70
N LYS A 955 -6.95 -10.37 -17.67
CA LYS A 955 -7.76 -10.84 -18.82
C LYS A 955 -7.49 -10.01 -20.07
N GLU A 956 -7.50 -8.69 -19.94
CA GLU A 956 -7.24 -7.74 -21.04
C GLU A 956 -5.81 -7.85 -21.59
N TRP A 957 -4.81 -8.04 -20.74
CA TRP A 957 -3.43 -8.31 -21.16
C TRP A 957 -3.28 -9.64 -21.90
N LEU A 958 -3.93 -10.71 -21.42
CA LEU A 958 -3.94 -12.02 -22.10
C LEU A 958 -4.65 -11.97 -23.46
N ASP A 959 -5.77 -11.24 -23.53
CA ASP A 959 -6.53 -10.98 -24.75
C ASP A 959 -5.70 -10.19 -25.78
N THR A 960 -4.98 -9.15 -25.33
CA THR A 960 -4.08 -8.32 -26.16
C THR A 960 -2.81 -9.05 -26.61
N THR A 961 -2.45 -10.17 -25.97
CA THR A 961 -1.26 -10.98 -26.32
C THR A 961 -1.62 -12.29 -27.04
N ASP A 962 -2.86 -12.43 -27.52
CA ASP A 962 -3.40 -13.63 -28.18
C ASP A 962 -3.20 -14.93 -27.37
N LEU A 963 -3.19 -14.81 -26.03
CA LEU A 963 -3.09 -15.92 -25.10
C LEU A 963 -4.48 -16.37 -24.67
N LYS A 964 -4.82 -17.61 -25.05
CA LYS A 964 -6.07 -18.23 -24.63
C LYS A 964 -6.07 -18.44 -23.11
N TYR A 965 -7.06 -17.87 -22.43
CA TYR A 965 -7.29 -18.11 -21.01
C TYR A 965 -8.60 -18.87 -20.72
N TYR A 966 -8.62 -19.51 -19.55
CA TYR A 966 -9.75 -20.22 -18.95
C TYR A 966 -9.96 -19.76 -17.51
N GLU A 967 -11.18 -19.95 -16.99
CA GLU A 967 -11.56 -19.56 -15.63
C GLU A 967 -12.13 -20.76 -14.89
N SER A 968 -11.57 -21.08 -13.73
CA SER A 968 -12.00 -22.23 -12.92
C SER A 968 -12.23 -21.85 -11.46
N ARG A 969 -13.35 -22.33 -10.91
CA ARG A 969 -13.74 -22.09 -9.51
C ARG A 969 -12.93 -22.96 -8.52
N LEU A 970 -12.15 -23.94 -9.02
CA LEU A 970 -11.39 -24.92 -8.25
C LEU A 970 -9.90 -24.92 -8.61
N ASN A 971 -9.06 -25.48 -7.74
CA ASN A 971 -7.66 -25.75 -8.03
C ASN A 971 -7.53 -27.08 -8.79
N LEU A 972 -6.78 -27.10 -9.90
CA LEU A 972 -6.60 -28.30 -10.72
C LEU A 972 -5.24 -28.98 -10.45
N ASN A 973 -5.23 -30.31 -10.43
CA ASN A 973 -3.98 -31.07 -10.32
C ASN A 973 -3.37 -31.33 -11.71
N TRP A 974 -2.53 -30.41 -12.15
CA TRP A 974 -1.97 -30.39 -13.51
C TRP A 974 -1.02 -31.55 -13.85
N ARG A 975 -0.39 -32.19 -12.85
CA ARG A 975 0.60 -33.26 -13.11
C ARG A 975 -0.04 -34.52 -13.72
N PRO A 976 -1.13 -35.08 -13.17
CA PRO A 976 -1.92 -36.11 -13.85
C PRO A 976 -2.45 -35.68 -15.23
N ILE A 977 -2.97 -34.45 -15.36
CA ILE A 977 -3.57 -33.95 -16.60
C ILE A 977 -2.53 -33.92 -17.74
N LEU A 978 -1.39 -33.27 -17.52
CA LEU A 978 -0.30 -33.22 -18.51
C LEU A 978 0.25 -34.62 -18.82
N LYS A 979 0.33 -35.51 -17.82
CA LYS A 979 0.76 -36.88 -18.03
C LYS A 979 -0.21 -37.62 -18.98
N THR A 980 -1.52 -37.53 -18.77
CA THR A 980 -2.53 -38.15 -19.66
C THR A 980 -2.45 -37.58 -21.08
N ILE A 981 -2.28 -36.25 -21.24
CA ILE A 981 -2.12 -35.61 -22.57
C ILE A 981 -0.86 -36.10 -23.30
N VAL A 982 0.21 -36.43 -22.57
CA VAL A 982 1.46 -36.96 -23.13
C VAL A 982 1.38 -38.48 -23.41
N GLU A 983 0.59 -39.23 -22.63
CA GLU A 983 0.41 -40.68 -22.80
C GLU A 983 -0.62 -41.04 -23.87
N ASP A 984 -1.71 -40.27 -24.02
CA ASP A 984 -2.77 -40.48 -25.03
C ASP A 984 -3.22 -39.17 -25.72
N PRO A 985 -2.43 -38.65 -26.67
CA PRO A 985 -2.72 -37.40 -27.37
C PRO A 985 -3.94 -37.46 -28.29
N GLU A 986 -4.27 -38.64 -28.81
CA GLU A 986 -5.36 -38.82 -29.78
C GLU A 986 -6.70 -38.68 -29.07
N LYS A 987 -6.85 -39.33 -27.90
CA LYS A 987 -8.04 -39.18 -27.06
C LYS A 987 -8.25 -37.73 -26.57
N PHE A 988 -7.19 -37.01 -26.20
CA PHE A 988 -7.30 -35.60 -25.80
C PHE A 988 -7.92 -34.72 -26.89
N ILE A 989 -7.68 -35.03 -28.17
CA ILE A 989 -8.27 -34.29 -29.30
C ILE A 989 -9.73 -34.70 -29.52
N GLU A 990 -10.10 -35.97 -29.30
CA GLU A 990 -11.49 -36.45 -29.35
C GLU A 990 -12.35 -35.89 -28.21
N ASP A 991 -11.80 -35.76 -26.99
CA ASP A 991 -12.47 -35.20 -25.80
C ASP A 991 -12.58 -33.64 -25.83
N GLY A 992 -12.35 -32.98 -26.98
CA GLY A 992 -12.52 -31.52 -27.17
C GLY A 992 -11.28 -30.67 -26.85
N GLY A 993 -10.11 -31.28 -26.63
CA GLY A 993 -8.88 -30.56 -26.30
C GLY A 993 -9.02 -29.81 -24.98
N TRP A 994 -8.76 -28.50 -24.98
CA TRP A 994 -8.84 -27.68 -23.77
C TRP A 994 -10.27 -27.28 -23.33
N GLU A 995 -11.33 -27.73 -24.03
CA GLU A 995 -12.71 -27.33 -23.71
C GLU A 995 -13.24 -27.87 -22.37
N PHE A 996 -12.64 -28.93 -21.80
CA PHE A 996 -13.00 -29.41 -20.45
C PHE A 996 -12.78 -28.38 -19.33
N LEU A 997 -12.01 -27.32 -19.59
CA LEU A 997 -11.79 -26.20 -18.66
C LEU A 997 -12.94 -25.17 -18.72
N ASN A 998 -13.80 -25.20 -19.73
CA ASN A 998 -14.81 -24.18 -20.01
C ASN A 998 -16.16 -24.48 -19.35
N MET A 999 -16.19 -24.55 -18.02
CA MET A 999 -17.36 -24.99 -17.24
C MET A 999 -18.63 -24.12 -17.43
N GLU A 1000 -18.52 -22.90 -17.96
CA GLU A 1000 -19.67 -22.01 -18.17
C GLU A 1000 -20.42 -22.31 -19.48
N ALA A 1001 -19.78 -22.95 -20.47
CA ALA A 1001 -20.47 -23.37 -21.69
C ALA A 1001 -21.47 -24.53 -21.46
N SER A 1002 -21.23 -25.34 -20.43
CA SER A 1002 -22.11 -26.45 -20.04
C SER A 1002 -23.41 -26.03 -19.33
N GLU A 1003 -23.57 -24.77 -18.92
CA GLU A 1003 -24.79 -24.28 -18.25
C GLU A 1003 -25.79 -23.57 -19.20
N SER A 1004 -25.46 -23.34 -20.48
CA SER A 1004 -26.23 -22.44 -21.36
C SER A 1004 -27.04 -23.07 -22.51
N ASP A 1005 -27.03 -24.38 -22.72
CA ASP A 1005 -27.62 -24.98 -23.94
C ASP A 1005 -28.26 -26.39 -23.77
N SER A 1006 -28.81 -26.70 -22.59
CA SER A 1006 -29.49 -27.99 -22.34
C SER A 1006 -30.73 -27.91 -21.45
N ASP A 1007 -31.65 -26.99 -21.75
CA ASP A 1007 -32.96 -26.87 -21.07
C ASP A 1007 -33.95 -27.99 -21.52
N ASN A 1008 -33.53 -29.26 -21.41
CA ASN A 1008 -34.35 -30.49 -21.44
C ASN A 1008 -33.50 -31.78 -21.22
N THR A 1009 -32.87 -31.96 -20.06
CA THR A 1009 -32.55 -33.31 -19.53
C THR A 1009 -32.35 -33.30 -18.02
N GLU A 1010 -33.28 -33.88 -17.28
CA GLU A 1010 -32.99 -34.36 -15.92
C GLU A 1010 -32.12 -35.64 -16.01
N GLU A 1011 -31.40 -35.98 -14.93
CA GLU A 1011 -30.38 -37.04 -14.83
C GLU A 1011 -29.02 -36.79 -15.54
N SER A 1012 -28.10 -36.13 -14.84
CA SER A 1012 -26.74 -36.70 -14.63
C SER A 1012 -25.91 -35.94 -13.59
N ASP A 1013 -26.49 -35.65 -12.41
CA ASP A 1013 -25.64 -35.36 -11.24
C ASP A 1013 -24.84 -36.61 -10.89
N LYS A 1014 -23.54 -36.55 -11.19
CA LYS A 1014 -22.53 -37.52 -10.77
C LYS A 1014 -21.31 -36.82 -10.19
N GLY A 1015 -21.55 -36.07 -9.12
CA GLY A 1015 -20.56 -36.00 -8.06
C GLY A 1015 -20.03 -37.42 -7.74
N TYR A 1016 -18.71 -37.56 -7.63
CA TYR A 1016 -18.06 -38.85 -7.40
C TYR A 1016 -18.23 -39.27 -5.93
N GLU A 1017 -19.27 -40.03 -5.63
CA GLU A 1017 -19.43 -40.70 -4.32
C GLU A 1017 -18.58 -42.00 -4.27
N PRO A 1018 -17.67 -42.14 -3.29
CA PRO A 1018 -17.08 -43.44 -2.96
C PRO A 1018 -18.14 -44.32 -2.29
N SER A 1019 -18.30 -45.56 -2.75
CA SER A 1019 -19.29 -46.48 -2.20
C SER A 1019 -18.81 -47.14 -0.90
N ASP A 1020 -19.20 -46.59 0.24
CA ASP A 1020 -18.97 -47.22 1.55
C ASP A 1020 -19.81 -48.49 1.74
N VAL A 1021 -19.14 -49.60 2.04
CA VAL A 1021 -19.76 -50.83 2.60
C VAL A 1021 -18.79 -51.46 3.61
N GLU A 1022 -18.66 -50.85 4.78
CA GLU A 1022 -18.07 -51.54 5.95
C GLU A 1022 -18.93 -52.74 6.38
N PRO A 1023 -18.30 -53.73 7.02
CA PRO A 1023 -18.72 -54.04 8.39
C PRO A 1023 -17.56 -54.01 9.39
N GLU A 1024 -17.77 -53.33 10.52
CA GLU A 1024 -16.80 -53.19 11.61
C GLU A 1024 -16.22 -54.53 12.11
N SER A 1025 -14.91 -54.57 12.36
CA SER A 1025 -14.34 -55.23 13.54
C SER A 1025 -12.98 -54.63 13.89
N ALA A 1026 -12.76 -54.33 15.18
CA ALA A 1026 -11.68 -53.45 15.62
C ALA A 1026 -10.34 -54.16 15.86
N SER A 1027 -9.21 -53.50 15.54
CA SER A 1027 -8.14 -53.10 16.50
C SER A 1027 -6.86 -52.58 15.81
N GLU A 1028 -6.17 -51.68 16.51
CA GLU A 1028 -4.73 -51.35 16.42
C GLU A 1028 -4.16 -50.70 15.11
N ASP A 1029 -3.84 -49.40 15.25
CA ASP A 1029 -2.66 -48.64 14.77
C ASP A 1029 -2.01 -48.95 13.40
N GLU A 1030 -2.09 -48.01 12.44
CA GLU A 1030 -0.95 -47.63 11.55
C GLU A 1030 -1.25 -46.40 10.66
N ASP A 1031 -0.81 -45.21 11.06
CA ASP A 1031 -0.85 -43.99 10.22
C ASP A 1031 0.03 -44.11 8.97
N LYS A 1032 -0.46 -43.71 7.79
CA LYS A 1032 0.30 -43.69 6.53
C LYS A 1032 0.02 -42.47 5.63
N ASP A 1033 0.55 -41.32 6.02
CA ASP A 1033 0.71 -40.20 5.09
C ASP A 1033 1.79 -40.51 4.04
N SER A 1034 1.37 -40.69 2.78
CA SER A 1034 2.27 -40.93 1.64
C SER A 1034 2.61 -39.61 0.93
N ALA A 1035 3.28 -38.69 1.64
CA ALA A 1035 3.71 -37.41 1.11
C ALA A 1035 5.00 -37.52 0.29
N SER A 1036 5.02 -36.91 -0.91
CA SER A 1036 6.16 -36.98 -1.83
C SER A 1036 7.34 -36.11 -1.36
N LEU A 1037 8.41 -36.76 -0.91
CA LEU A 1037 9.65 -36.11 -0.52
C LEU A 1037 10.40 -35.53 -1.74
N VAL A 1038 10.37 -34.21 -1.89
CA VAL A 1038 11.38 -33.45 -2.64
C VAL A 1038 12.35 -32.85 -1.62
N GLU A 1039 13.64 -33.20 -1.73
CA GLU A 1039 14.68 -32.61 -0.89
C GLU A 1039 14.87 -31.13 -1.24
N SER A 1040 14.91 -30.28 -0.23
CA SER A 1040 15.43 -28.91 -0.30
C SER A 1040 16.02 -28.59 1.06
N ASP A 1041 17.35 -28.43 1.11
CA ASP A 1041 18.07 -28.15 2.34
C ASP A 1041 17.71 -26.74 2.89
N GLU A 1042 17.01 -26.70 4.01
CA GLU A 1042 17.08 -25.58 4.97
C GLU A 1042 17.39 -26.19 6.34
N ASP A 1043 18.51 -25.77 6.97
CA ASP A 1043 18.98 -26.31 8.25
C ASP A 1043 18.13 -25.76 9.41
N GLU A 1044 17.28 -26.60 10.02
CA GLU A 1044 16.73 -26.37 11.36
C GLU A 1044 17.51 -27.22 12.38
N GLU A 1045 18.29 -26.58 13.25
CA GLU A 1045 18.81 -27.22 14.47
C GLU A 1045 17.69 -27.21 15.52
N SER A 1046 17.26 -28.40 15.96
CA SER A 1046 16.26 -28.56 17.01
C SER A 1046 16.84 -28.28 18.40
N ASP A 1047 16.02 -27.71 19.28
CA ASP A 1047 16.38 -27.41 20.67
C ASP A 1047 16.87 -28.64 21.47
N GLU A 1048 17.82 -28.43 22.39
CA GLU A 1048 17.96 -29.23 23.61
C GLU A 1048 18.00 -28.25 24.81
N ASP A 1049 17.19 -28.53 25.84
CA ASP A 1049 17.05 -27.69 27.03
C ASP A 1049 18.37 -27.48 27.78
N SER A 1050 18.63 -26.24 28.20
CA SER A 1050 19.66 -25.96 29.21
C SER A 1050 19.18 -24.93 30.25
N GLU A 1051 19.07 -25.42 31.49
CA GLU A 1051 18.94 -24.76 32.80
C GLU A 1051 18.93 -23.20 32.84
N GLU A 1052 17.95 -22.60 33.53
CA GLU A 1052 17.83 -21.15 33.75
C GLU A 1052 18.98 -20.54 34.62
N GLU A 1053 20.19 -20.40 34.07
CA GLU A 1053 21.21 -19.56 34.70
C GLU A 1053 20.84 -18.07 34.50
N LYS A 1054 20.52 -17.38 35.59
CA LYS A 1054 19.94 -16.03 35.58
C LYS A 1054 20.84 -15.01 34.89
N GLY A 1055 20.45 -14.57 33.71
CA GLY A 1055 21.12 -13.49 32.98
C GLY A 1055 21.24 -12.21 33.81
N LYS A 1056 22.44 -11.63 33.82
CA LYS A 1056 22.75 -10.33 34.43
C LYS A 1056 21.77 -9.25 33.95
N THR A 1057 21.40 -8.34 34.84
CA THR A 1057 20.50 -7.23 34.46
C THR A 1057 21.23 -6.16 33.64
N TRP A 1058 20.50 -5.36 32.85
CA TRP A 1058 21.08 -4.28 32.03
C TRP A 1058 21.94 -3.30 32.84
N GLU A 1059 21.50 -2.97 34.06
CA GLU A 1059 22.22 -2.09 35.00
C GLU A 1059 23.53 -2.72 35.51
N GLU A 1060 23.67 -4.04 35.44
CA GLU A 1060 24.87 -4.80 35.79
C GLU A 1060 25.85 -4.87 34.62
N LEU A 1061 25.36 -4.99 33.39
CA LEU A 1061 26.16 -4.86 32.17
C LEU A 1061 26.70 -3.42 31.97
N GLU A 1062 25.89 -2.39 32.23
CA GLU A 1062 26.35 -0.99 32.24
C GLU A 1062 27.44 -0.76 33.29
N ARG A 1063 27.33 -1.41 34.46
CA ARG A 1063 28.30 -1.33 35.55
C ARG A 1063 29.61 -2.07 35.22
N GLU A 1064 29.52 -3.19 34.52
CA GLU A 1064 30.67 -3.98 34.04
C GLU A 1064 31.42 -3.23 32.93
N ALA A 1065 30.70 -2.60 31.99
CA ALA A 1065 31.27 -1.69 30.99
C ALA A 1065 31.92 -0.43 31.64
N SER A 1066 31.22 0.20 32.60
CA SER A 1066 31.74 1.36 33.32
C SER A 1066 33.00 1.05 34.15
N ASN A 1067 33.14 -0.18 34.65
CA ASN A 1067 34.39 -0.65 35.27
C ASN A 1067 35.49 -0.90 34.22
N ALA A 1068 35.18 -1.49 33.07
CA ALA A 1068 36.18 -1.70 32.01
C ALA A 1068 36.78 -0.38 31.48
N ASP A 1069 35.96 0.67 31.35
CA ASP A 1069 36.41 2.02 31.01
C ASP A 1069 37.18 2.71 32.16
N ARG A 1070 37.02 2.26 33.42
CA ARG A 1070 37.81 2.72 34.57
C ARG A 1070 39.12 1.96 34.77
N GLU A 1071 39.20 0.69 34.37
CA GLU A 1071 40.44 -0.08 34.38
C GLU A 1071 41.38 0.34 33.24
N LYS A 1072 40.84 0.82 32.11
CA LYS A 1072 41.61 1.51 31.06
C LYS A 1072 41.84 2.99 31.36
N GLY A 1073 42.43 3.26 32.53
CA GLY A 1073 42.75 4.62 32.97
C GLY A 1073 43.84 5.31 32.12
N ASP A 1074 43.63 6.61 31.89
CA ASP A 1074 44.61 7.65 31.51
C ASP A 1074 45.79 7.28 30.56
N GLU A 1075 45.62 7.55 29.26
CA GLU A 1075 46.65 8.28 28.51
C GLU A 1075 46.12 9.68 28.11
N SER A 1076 46.91 10.72 28.38
CA SER A 1076 46.43 12.10 28.43
C SER A 1076 46.53 12.84 27.10
N ASP A 1077 45.45 12.82 26.30
CA ASP A 1077 45.37 13.54 25.01
C ASP A 1077 45.05 15.04 25.18
N SER A 1078 46.08 15.80 25.55
CA SER A 1078 46.01 17.21 25.94
C SER A 1078 45.46 18.16 24.84
N GLU A 1079 44.81 19.25 25.28
CA GLU A 1079 44.11 20.24 24.42
C GLU A 1079 45.00 20.97 23.38
N GLU A 1080 46.33 20.82 23.41
CA GLU A 1080 47.23 21.57 22.53
C GLU A 1080 47.28 21.02 21.09
N GLU A 1081 47.13 19.70 20.88
CA GLU A 1081 47.14 19.16 19.51
C GLU A 1081 45.84 19.45 18.74
N LYS A 1082 44.68 19.43 19.42
CA LYS A 1082 43.38 19.82 18.84
C LYS A 1082 43.42 21.25 18.30
N ARG A 1083 44.15 22.16 18.95
CA ARG A 1083 44.38 23.55 18.48
C ARG A 1083 45.23 23.61 17.20
N ARG A 1084 46.30 22.81 17.09
CA ARG A 1084 47.15 22.78 15.88
C ARG A 1084 46.41 22.32 14.63
N ARG A 1085 45.46 21.38 14.75
CA ARG A 1085 44.68 20.88 13.60
C ARG A 1085 43.65 21.92 13.10
N LYS A 1086 43.00 22.69 13.99
CA LYS A 1086 42.03 23.75 13.59
C LYS A 1086 42.66 24.92 12.81
N VAL A 1087 43.92 25.30 13.10
CA VAL A 1087 44.56 26.47 12.46
C VAL A 1087 44.86 26.25 10.96
N LYS A 1088 44.99 25.01 10.48
CA LYS A 1088 45.23 24.72 9.05
C LYS A 1088 43.97 24.76 8.15
N ALA A 1089 42.77 24.84 8.72
CA ALA A 1089 41.51 24.70 7.95
C ALA A 1089 40.89 26.03 7.45
N LEU A 1090 41.36 27.18 7.94
CA LEU A 1090 40.80 28.51 7.61
C LEU A 1090 41.60 29.28 6.54
N GLY A 1091 42.37 28.58 5.72
CA GLY A 1091 43.26 29.17 4.72
C GLY A 1091 42.71 29.15 3.29
N LYS A 1092 42.26 30.32 2.82
CA LYS A 1092 41.94 30.70 1.41
C LYS A 1092 40.60 30.20 0.83
N SER A 1093 39.71 31.15 0.59
CA SER A 1093 38.57 31.05 -0.33
C SER A 1093 38.80 31.91 -1.59
N ARG A 1094 38.25 31.47 -2.73
CA ARG A 1094 38.02 32.19 -4.02
C ARG A 1094 39.23 32.83 -4.77
N GLY A 1095 39.30 32.65 -6.10
CA GLY A 1095 40.27 33.36 -6.97
C GLY A 1095 40.44 32.84 -8.40
N LEU A 1096 39.48 33.13 -9.27
CA LEU A 1096 39.31 32.86 -10.72
C LEU A 1096 40.52 32.81 -11.71
N GLU A 1097 40.24 32.13 -12.85
CA GLU A 1097 40.72 32.30 -14.24
C GLU A 1097 42.04 31.69 -14.81
N ARG A 1098 41.84 30.94 -15.91
CA ARG A 1098 42.62 30.82 -17.18
C ARG A 1098 44.16 30.75 -17.19
N SER A 1099 44.68 29.64 -17.71
CA SER A 1099 45.59 29.66 -18.89
C SER A 1099 45.85 28.27 -19.51
N VAL A 1100 46.20 28.27 -20.80
CA VAL A 1100 46.67 27.18 -21.68
C VAL A 1100 47.68 27.89 -22.61
N PRO A 1101 48.93 27.43 -22.90
CA PRO A 1101 49.16 26.17 -23.65
C PRO A 1101 50.55 25.45 -23.52
N LYS A 1102 50.66 24.27 -24.17
CA LYS A 1102 51.92 23.55 -24.58
C LYS A 1102 52.79 23.03 -23.41
N GLY A 1103 53.66 22.01 -23.59
CA GLY A 1103 53.92 21.14 -24.75
C GLY A 1103 54.92 20.00 -24.41
N VAL A 1104 54.95 18.93 -25.22
CA VAL A 1104 55.74 17.68 -25.01
C VAL A 1104 57.15 17.81 -25.61
N PRO A 1105 58.25 17.48 -24.88
CA PRO A 1105 58.95 16.16 -25.03
C PRO A 1105 59.63 15.64 -23.73
N GLY A 1106 60.19 14.42 -23.66
CA GLY A 1106 60.09 13.26 -24.56
C GLY A 1106 61.31 12.30 -24.55
N LYS A 1107 61.05 10.98 -24.44
CA LYS A 1107 61.90 9.81 -24.80
C LYS A 1107 63.23 9.53 -24.03
N ARG A 1108 63.23 8.44 -23.24
CA ARG A 1108 64.10 7.21 -23.28
C ARG A 1108 65.65 7.35 -23.18
N PRO A 1109 66.45 6.25 -23.04
CA PRO A 1109 66.12 4.81 -22.89
C PRO A 1109 66.77 4.06 -21.69
N LYS A 1110 66.35 2.79 -21.52
CA LYS A 1110 67.06 1.59 -21.00
C LYS A 1110 68.47 1.74 -20.37
N PHE A 1111 68.73 1.11 -19.22
CA PHE A 1111 69.13 -0.32 -19.16
C PHE A 1111 69.31 -0.84 -17.71
N ASN A 1112 68.39 -1.70 -17.25
CA ASN A 1112 68.59 -3.02 -16.62
C ASN A 1112 67.26 -3.50 -16.02
#